data_AF-A0ABD3QT82-F1
#
_entry.id   AF-A0ABD3QT82-F1
#
_cell.length_a   1.000
_cell.length_b   1.000
_cell.length_c   1.000
_cell.angle_alpha   90.00
_cell.angle_beta   90.00
_cell.angle_gamma   90.00
#
_symmetry.space_group_name_H-M   'P 1'
#
loop_
_entity.id
_entity.type
_entity.pdbx_description
1 polymer ?
#
loop_
_entity_poly.entity_id
_entity_poly.type
_entity_poly.pdbx_seq_one_letter_code
_entity_poly.pdbx_strand_id
1 'polypeptide(L)'
;MHHKIMSKNSAHRFGLIAFVTTVLSARITQAANACVNAKINEFEPNPSGTDASIVDVELVCADADKGNGTTFSGWLLSIESDSGSSAGTVDRAAQISGTFDSSGILLVSIPDLENPSFTFVLAEDFTGTLGSTDIDTDNNGVVDDISTFINIYDAIGITDTSSSAEPLYGSQLGGTDLPFTGASEGSEPRLVYRDGINVGIFYILQDPDYGVIKSVENGVATDLTPEDFIGQDPLIASFGLVNPSTSLTAPTPSPLPPVDIKIHIVQGDGEMSPLLGSLVSVTAVVIGDFQDGDLDEKRNLKGFFLQEEDAEADGNPETSEGIFIYDPAFLVDVNIGDLVKVSGTVDEYYGETQIKDVTSVVILSSGNTLPTPATISLPTINTTMSKDGKIQPDLEAYEGMLVTFQDTLVVTEMYNLVRFNEIKLVQGTRPFTFTQKNVPNVTGYQAHEKELGARRITYDDGLAQQNKLICNLDGFGDNGYCQTGSFNTATGIRMGDTVSGLSGVLYYKWAGASASDATWRVTSIQDGSVNFVKSNPRPLAPPSFGSSLKLVSGNVLNFFLTLDNGSTTALGLQPRGADNQEEFLRQKTKLVTALLELDPDILGMLELENEFLPGSNTNALEYLVQEMNAVAGAGTFEWVNPGAEHVDSSDAISNGFLYKTSSIEGIVGSVTVLRDEDLSGIGVDDSQPIFNGPDTNRASVAASFKGGSGTGENADKGDGAGNWNAIRLKAAEAVHTWIETDPTGVMCTMKVLMGDMNAYAMEDPIKYFESVGYIDVDRHFNGDDAYSYVFDGQIGTLDYVLVNAAFLPYLTGASSWHVNSDEASALDYNTDFGRDLLIFDGDFAYRFSDHDSMVVGFALVTPAPAISASVSPSKSPIASTNSSCLPQARKVKLQSLTGAAIQVFEVNVYSTSSDVAAGKFTTQSSVYNDMARFAADKAVDGKSYTFSHTKGADKVSWWEVDLGELFPIESVKILNRWCRDPSDLANCLDRLSHSALVLFDDKGEWVSTTLLGSMSGVDTFEHQFTRSSEYCTGA
;
A
#
# COMPACT_ATOMS: atom_id res chain seq x y z
N MET A 1 3.17 13.84 1.25
CA MET A 1 4.64 14.02 1.27
C MET A 1 5.41 12.70 1.40
N HIS A 2 4.76 11.52 1.47
CA HIS A 2 5.44 10.22 1.26
C HIS A 2 6.16 10.06 -0.11
N HIS A 3 6.12 11.06 -1.02
CA HIS A 3 7.12 11.19 -2.10
C HIS A 3 8.56 11.49 -1.59
N LYS A 4 8.77 11.77 -0.30
CA LYS A 4 10.09 11.87 0.36
C LYS A 4 10.83 10.51 0.48
N ILE A 5 10.16 9.36 0.28
CA ILE A 5 10.76 8.03 0.56
C ILE A 5 10.95 7.17 -0.70
N MET A 6 10.11 7.28 -1.74
CA MET A 6 10.25 6.50 -2.98
C MET A 6 11.04 7.18 -4.11
N SER A 7 11.72 8.31 -3.86
CA SER A 7 12.81 8.75 -4.75
C SER A 7 13.92 9.47 -3.97
N LYS A 8 15.16 9.07 -4.22
CA LYS A 8 16.43 9.62 -3.70
C LYS A 8 16.63 9.47 -2.17
N ASN A 9 17.44 8.47 -1.83
CA ASN A 9 18.21 8.35 -0.57
C ASN A 9 17.40 8.25 0.74
N SER A 10 16.73 7.12 0.98
CA SER A 10 16.42 6.65 2.34
C SER A 10 16.34 5.13 2.39
N ALA A 11 17.25 4.51 3.16
CA ALA A 11 17.14 3.09 3.53
C ALA A 11 16.17 2.94 4.71
N HIS A 12 15.31 1.93 4.69
CA HIS A 12 14.50 1.57 5.85
C HIS A 12 15.42 0.95 6.91
N ARG A 13 15.57 1.62 8.07
CA ARG A 13 16.61 1.26 9.05
C ARG A 13 16.07 1.13 10.47
N PHE A 14 16.67 0.17 11.15
CA PHE A 14 16.44 -0.25 12.51
C PHE A 14 17.83 -0.44 13.18
N GLY A 15 17.97 -0.35 14.52
CA GLY A 15 19.24 -0.67 15.23
C GLY A 15 19.24 -0.26 16.70
N LEU A 16 20.39 0.01 17.40
CA LEU A 16 20.57 0.67 18.75
C LEU A 16 21.93 0.33 19.41
N ILE A 17 23.04 1.06 19.70
CA ILE A 17 23.81 2.31 19.35
C ILE A 17 25.30 2.02 19.76
N ALA A 18 26.35 2.60 19.13
CA ALA A 18 27.78 2.54 19.58
C ALA A 18 28.81 3.23 18.68
N PHE A 19 29.95 3.72 19.22
CA PHE A 19 31.08 4.34 18.50
C PHE A 19 32.38 4.29 19.39
N VAL A 20 33.64 4.59 18.99
CA VAL A 20 34.49 4.44 17.76
C VAL A 20 35.65 5.49 17.82
N THR A 21 36.63 5.51 16.89
CA THR A 21 37.12 6.71 16.12
C THR A 21 38.64 6.70 15.79
N THR A 22 39.21 7.31 14.73
CA THR A 22 38.84 7.93 13.41
C THR A 22 40.16 8.12 12.59
N VAL A 23 40.33 8.74 11.41
CA VAL A 23 39.56 9.65 10.49
C VAL A 23 40.16 9.56 9.08
N LEU A 24 39.37 9.78 8.01
CA LEU A 24 39.67 10.72 6.89
C LEU A 24 38.49 10.87 5.91
N SER A 25 38.54 11.84 4.98
CA SER A 25 37.53 12.05 3.92
C SER A 25 38.13 12.62 2.62
N ALA A 26 37.52 12.30 1.47
CA ALA A 26 37.80 12.90 0.15
C ALA A 26 36.52 12.94 -0.71
N ARG A 27 36.54 13.67 -1.84
CA ARG A 27 35.37 14.04 -2.66
C ARG A 27 35.24 13.25 -3.97
N ILE A 28 34.04 13.26 -4.57
CA ILE A 28 33.75 13.87 -5.89
C ILE A 28 32.22 13.96 -6.10
N THR A 29 31.75 14.72 -7.11
CA THR A 29 30.35 15.16 -7.27
C THR A 29 29.78 14.86 -8.66
N GLN A 30 28.48 14.55 -8.72
CA GLN A 30 27.49 14.93 -9.75
C GLN A 30 27.74 14.58 -11.23
N ALA A 31 26.80 13.81 -11.79
CA ALA A 31 26.20 14.07 -13.11
C ALA A 31 24.72 13.63 -13.09
N ALA A 32 23.87 14.40 -13.76
CA ALA A 32 22.48 14.09 -14.11
C ALA A 32 22.13 14.92 -15.36
N ASN A 33 21.04 14.56 -16.05
CA ASN A 33 20.64 15.02 -17.39
C ASN A 33 21.39 14.30 -18.53
N ALA A 34 20.77 13.22 -19.01
CA ALA A 34 20.91 12.69 -20.36
C ALA A 34 19.52 12.70 -21.00
N CYS A 35 19.42 12.83 -22.32
CA CYS A 35 18.14 12.64 -23.02
C CYS A 35 17.68 11.18 -22.86
N VAL A 36 16.43 10.96 -22.49
CA VAL A 36 15.82 9.62 -22.32
C VAL A 36 14.87 9.28 -23.48
N ASN A 37 14.40 10.27 -24.24
CA ASN A 37 13.54 10.10 -25.41
C ASN A 37 14.24 10.61 -26.68
N ALA A 38 15.33 9.95 -27.08
CA ALA A 38 16.04 10.24 -28.32
C ALA A 38 15.41 9.50 -29.52
N LYS A 39 15.25 10.17 -30.66
CA LYS A 39 14.65 9.60 -31.88
C LYS A 39 15.44 9.95 -33.14
N ILE A 40 15.36 9.10 -34.16
CA ILE A 40 15.96 9.32 -35.48
C ILE A 40 15.10 10.39 -36.18
N ASN A 41 15.69 11.50 -36.59
CA ASN A 41 14.96 12.71 -36.99
C ASN A 41 15.08 13.06 -38.48
N GLU A 42 16.24 12.83 -39.09
CA GLU A 42 16.49 13.03 -40.52
C GLU A 42 17.66 12.15 -40.98
N PHE A 43 17.53 11.49 -42.14
CA PHE A 43 18.59 10.71 -42.80
C PHE A 43 18.28 10.48 -44.28
N GLU A 44 19.31 10.19 -45.07
CA GLU A 44 19.19 9.82 -46.49
C GLU A 44 19.39 8.29 -46.64
N PRO A 45 18.34 7.48 -46.89
CA PRO A 45 18.48 6.03 -47.11
C PRO A 45 19.22 5.71 -48.42
N ASN A 46 19.16 6.63 -49.39
CA ASN A 46 19.89 6.56 -50.66
C ASN A 46 20.37 7.97 -51.07
N PRO A 47 21.56 8.42 -50.62
CA PRO A 47 22.05 9.78 -50.84
C PRO A 47 22.45 10.02 -52.31
N SER A 48 21.99 11.14 -52.89
CA SER A 48 22.14 11.36 -54.34
C SER A 48 23.60 11.55 -54.79
N GLY A 49 24.16 10.62 -55.58
CA GLY A 49 25.44 10.85 -56.26
C GLY A 49 26.23 9.58 -56.61
N THR A 50 27.29 9.35 -55.85
CA THR A 50 28.06 8.10 -55.84
C THR A 50 28.07 7.59 -54.41
N ASP A 51 27.77 6.32 -54.24
CA ASP A 51 27.68 5.55 -53.00
C ASP A 51 28.65 6.12 -51.95
N ALA A 52 28.07 6.65 -50.87
CA ALA A 52 28.85 7.30 -49.83
C ALA A 52 29.66 6.25 -49.04
N SER A 53 30.76 6.66 -48.41
CA SER A 53 31.44 5.78 -47.44
C SER A 53 30.93 5.97 -46.01
N ILE A 54 30.19 7.05 -45.78
CA ILE A 54 29.66 7.55 -44.52
C ILE A 54 28.42 8.39 -44.88
N VAL A 55 27.31 8.22 -44.17
CA VAL A 55 26.13 9.10 -44.21
C VAL A 55 25.99 9.87 -42.89
N ASP A 56 25.40 11.06 -42.97
CA ASP A 56 25.00 11.83 -41.79
C ASP A 56 23.56 11.45 -41.38
N VAL A 57 23.31 11.41 -40.08
CA VAL A 57 22.03 11.07 -39.46
C VAL A 57 21.77 12.06 -38.33
N GLU A 58 20.59 12.67 -38.32
CA GLU A 58 20.15 13.55 -37.26
C GLU A 58 19.32 12.79 -36.23
N LEU A 59 19.59 13.04 -34.95
CA LEU A 59 18.75 12.65 -33.83
C LEU A 59 18.08 13.87 -33.20
N VAL A 60 16.85 13.70 -32.73
CA VAL A 60 16.11 14.69 -31.93
C VAL A 60 15.89 14.16 -30.51
N CYS A 61 16.03 15.03 -29.51
CA CYS A 61 15.59 14.77 -28.15
C CYS A 61 14.15 15.28 -27.96
N ALA A 62 13.21 14.36 -27.78
CA ALA A 62 11.79 14.64 -27.59
C ALA A 62 11.39 14.87 -26.10
N ASP A 63 12.37 15.01 -25.21
CA ASP A 63 12.16 15.42 -23.82
C ASP A 63 11.73 16.90 -23.70
N ALA A 64 11.04 17.23 -22.60
CA ALA A 64 10.43 18.56 -22.41
C ALA A 64 11.41 19.74 -22.30
N ASP A 65 12.70 19.48 -22.00
CA ASP A 65 13.78 20.48 -22.03
C ASP A 65 14.66 20.39 -23.29
N LYS A 66 14.29 19.51 -24.24
CA LYS A 66 15.01 19.18 -25.48
C LYS A 66 16.45 18.66 -25.25
N GLY A 67 16.81 18.23 -24.04
CA GLY A 67 18.15 17.70 -23.74
C GLY A 67 19.29 18.68 -24.00
N ASN A 68 19.02 19.99 -24.05
CA ASN A 68 19.97 21.03 -24.49
C ASN A 68 21.29 20.99 -23.69
N GLY A 69 22.40 20.69 -24.37
CA GLY A 69 23.73 20.55 -23.77
C GLY A 69 24.01 19.22 -23.08
N THR A 70 23.08 18.25 -23.13
CA THR A 70 23.31 16.89 -22.61
C THR A 70 24.10 16.04 -23.60
N THR A 71 25.01 15.22 -23.09
CA THR A 71 25.76 14.27 -23.92
C THR A 71 24.96 12.99 -24.12
N PHE A 72 24.84 12.55 -25.37
CA PHE A 72 24.24 11.27 -25.75
C PHE A 72 25.30 10.30 -26.25
N SER A 73 25.04 9.00 -26.08
CA SER A 73 25.83 7.91 -26.67
C SER A 73 24.91 6.70 -26.84
N GLY A 74 25.10 5.96 -27.93
CA GLY A 74 24.26 4.81 -28.27
C GLY A 74 24.75 4.16 -29.56
N TRP A 75 23.89 3.39 -30.22
CA TRP A 75 24.17 2.75 -31.51
C TRP A 75 23.06 3.02 -32.53
N LEU A 76 23.46 3.23 -33.78
CA LEU A 76 22.58 3.13 -34.95
C LEU A 76 22.88 1.83 -35.68
N LEU A 77 21.84 1.11 -36.10
CA LEU A 77 21.93 -0.18 -36.76
C LEU A 77 21.01 -0.25 -37.98
N SER A 78 21.44 -0.98 -39.02
CA SER A 78 20.60 -1.38 -40.15
C SER A 78 20.37 -2.90 -40.09
N ILE A 79 19.11 -3.31 -40.19
CA ILE A 79 18.66 -4.69 -40.18
C ILE A 79 18.08 -5.00 -41.56
N GLU A 80 18.58 -6.07 -42.17
CA GLU A 80 18.20 -6.53 -43.51
C GLU A 80 16.69 -6.83 -43.61
N SER A 81 16.04 -6.29 -44.64
CA SER A 81 14.62 -6.49 -44.94
C SER A 81 14.36 -7.01 -46.37
N ASP A 82 15.40 -7.18 -47.21
CA ASP A 82 15.27 -7.89 -48.49
C ASP A 82 14.71 -9.31 -48.27
N SER A 83 13.65 -9.68 -49.00
CA SER A 83 13.01 -11.00 -48.86
C SER A 83 13.96 -12.15 -49.26
N GLY A 84 14.46 -12.91 -48.27
CA GLY A 84 15.61 -13.81 -48.49
C GLY A 84 15.82 -14.88 -47.42
N SER A 85 17.09 -15.23 -47.19
CA SER A 85 17.55 -16.09 -46.08
C SER A 85 18.58 -15.35 -45.22
N SER A 86 18.30 -14.06 -45.04
CA SER A 86 19.11 -13.03 -44.38
C SER A 86 18.24 -11.89 -43.85
N ALA A 87 16.94 -11.91 -44.09
CA ALA A 87 16.02 -10.96 -43.47
C ALA A 87 16.10 -11.10 -41.94
N GLY A 88 16.07 -9.98 -41.22
CA GLY A 88 16.31 -9.95 -39.77
C GLY A 88 17.79 -9.92 -39.38
N THR A 89 18.74 -10.11 -40.31
CA THR A 89 20.18 -10.02 -40.00
C THR A 89 20.62 -8.58 -39.78
N VAL A 90 21.33 -8.33 -38.68
CA VAL A 90 21.94 -7.02 -38.39
C VAL A 90 23.19 -6.84 -39.26
N ASP A 91 23.07 -5.98 -40.26
CA ASP A 91 24.05 -5.87 -41.35
C ASP A 91 24.98 -4.67 -41.19
N ARG A 92 24.50 -3.57 -40.58
CA ARG A 92 25.33 -2.42 -40.16
C ARG A 92 25.07 -2.12 -38.69
N ALA A 93 26.12 -1.74 -37.95
CA ALA A 93 25.99 -1.16 -36.61
C ALA A 93 27.15 -0.20 -36.34
N ALA A 94 26.85 0.99 -35.82
CA ALA A 94 27.84 2.01 -35.52
C ALA A 94 27.54 2.66 -34.16
N GLN A 95 28.53 2.63 -33.26
CA GLN A 95 28.46 3.37 -32.00
C GLN A 95 28.61 4.88 -32.28
N ILE A 96 27.66 5.65 -31.77
CA ILE A 96 27.56 7.10 -31.95
C ILE A 96 27.66 7.82 -30.60
N SER A 97 28.12 9.07 -30.61
CA SER A 97 28.14 9.93 -29.43
C SER A 97 28.20 11.41 -29.83
N GLY A 98 27.66 12.29 -28.97
CA GLY A 98 27.70 13.73 -29.18
C GLY A 98 26.93 14.49 -28.11
N THR A 99 26.46 15.69 -28.44
CA THR A 99 25.72 16.58 -27.53
C THR A 99 24.55 17.22 -28.26
N PHE A 100 23.34 17.17 -27.68
CA PHE A 100 22.17 17.85 -28.24
C PHE A 100 22.31 19.39 -28.12
N ASP A 101 21.92 20.11 -29.17
CA ASP A 101 21.97 21.57 -29.23
C ASP A 101 20.78 22.26 -28.50
N SER A 102 20.67 23.58 -28.60
CA SER A 102 19.55 24.35 -28.06
C SER A 102 18.19 24.13 -28.75
N SER A 103 18.17 23.51 -29.92
CA SER A 103 16.99 23.11 -30.69
C SER A 103 16.52 21.70 -30.33
N GLY A 104 17.38 20.92 -29.66
CA GLY A 104 17.19 19.50 -29.34
C GLY A 104 17.77 18.54 -30.37
N ILE A 105 18.70 19.01 -31.21
CA ILE A 105 19.23 18.30 -32.38
C ILE A 105 20.66 17.81 -32.11
N LEU A 106 20.97 16.59 -32.55
CA LEU A 106 22.29 15.98 -32.54
C LEU A 106 22.57 15.34 -33.90
N LEU A 107 23.50 15.92 -34.66
CA LEU A 107 24.01 15.34 -35.90
C LEU A 107 25.16 14.36 -35.61
N VAL A 108 25.08 13.15 -36.15
CA VAL A 108 26.11 12.09 -36.09
C VAL A 108 26.36 11.52 -37.48
N SER A 109 27.48 10.83 -37.68
CA SER A 109 27.83 10.21 -38.97
C SER A 109 28.14 8.72 -38.79
N ILE A 110 27.61 7.87 -39.66
CA ILE A 110 27.74 6.40 -39.61
C ILE A 110 28.20 5.86 -40.98
N PRO A 111 28.71 4.62 -41.08
CA PRO A 111 28.93 3.97 -42.38
C PRO A 111 27.65 3.95 -43.22
N ASP A 112 27.79 3.91 -44.53
CA ASP A 112 26.66 3.89 -45.46
C ASP A 112 25.72 2.70 -45.24
N LEU A 113 24.43 2.92 -45.56
CA LEU A 113 23.35 1.99 -45.27
C LEU A 113 23.19 0.91 -46.34
N GLU A 114 23.69 1.14 -47.56
CA GLU A 114 23.75 0.22 -48.73
C GLU A 114 22.43 -0.53 -49.05
N ASN A 115 21.62 0.07 -49.93
CA ASN A 115 20.30 -0.37 -50.44
C ASN A 115 19.09 -0.02 -49.54
N PRO A 116 17.93 0.45 -50.05
CA PRO A 116 16.89 1.07 -49.22
C PRO A 116 15.71 0.17 -48.81
N SER A 117 15.94 -1.14 -48.62
CA SER A 117 15.00 -2.08 -47.98
C SER A 117 15.58 -2.59 -46.65
N PHE A 118 15.39 -1.83 -45.58
CA PHE A 118 15.95 -2.13 -44.24
C PHE A 118 15.12 -1.57 -43.10
N THR A 119 15.30 -2.12 -41.89
CA THR A 119 14.84 -1.51 -40.64
C THR A 119 15.99 -0.81 -39.93
N PHE A 120 15.86 0.51 -39.74
CA PHE A 120 16.85 1.37 -39.10
C PHE A 120 16.55 1.53 -37.61
N VAL A 121 17.49 1.21 -36.73
CA VAL A 121 17.27 1.11 -35.27
C VAL A 121 18.25 1.99 -34.49
N LEU A 122 17.72 2.73 -33.51
CA LEU A 122 18.49 3.50 -32.53
C LEU A 122 18.40 2.81 -31.16
N ALA A 123 19.53 2.37 -30.61
CA ALA A 123 19.61 1.61 -29.36
C ALA A 123 20.62 2.19 -28.35
N GLU A 124 20.49 1.81 -27.08
CA GLU A 124 21.43 2.18 -26.01
C GLU A 124 22.78 1.46 -26.18
N ASP A 125 22.75 0.14 -26.33
CA ASP A 125 23.93 -0.68 -26.61
C ASP A 125 23.58 -1.85 -27.53
N PHE A 126 24.58 -2.30 -28.29
CA PHE A 126 24.49 -3.47 -29.17
C PHE A 126 25.65 -4.42 -28.91
N THR A 127 25.32 -5.64 -28.51
CA THR A 127 26.27 -6.70 -28.12
C THR A 127 26.42 -7.81 -29.17
N GLY A 128 25.69 -7.70 -30.28
CA GLY A 128 25.69 -8.69 -31.36
C GLY A 128 26.91 -8.65 -32.28
N THR A 129 26.85 -9.39 -33.39
CA THR A 129 27.93 -9.48 -34.39
C THR A 129 27.36 -9.40 -35.80
N LEU A 130 27.84 -8.41 -36.56
CA LEU A 130 27.35 -8.10 -37.92
C LEU A 130 27.36 -9.32 -38.86
N GLY A 131 26.29 -9.48 -39.64
CA GLY A 131 26.12 -10.61 -40.56
C GLY A 131 25.98 -11.98 -39.86
N SER A 132 25.56 -11.99 -38.58
CA SER A 132 25.37 -13.22 -37.80
C SER A 132 24.45 -13.10 -36.58
N THR A 133 24.20 -11.90 -36.06
CA THR A 133 23.02 -11.59 -35.25
C THR A 133 21.84 -11.46 -36.20
N ASP A 134 20.79 -12.23 -35.93
CA ASP A 134 19.56 -12.34 -36.71
C ASP A 134 18.39 -12.26 -35.72
N ILE A 135 17.43 -11.37 -36.01
CA ILE A 135 16.28 -11.10 -35.14
C ILE A 135 15.00 -11.84 -35.56
N ASP A 136 14.96 -12.47 -36.74
CA ASP A 136 13.82 -13.24 -37.28
C ASP A 136 14.35 -14.62 -37.71
N THR A 137 14.61 -15.48 -36.72
CA THR A 137 15.52 -16.63 -36.89
C THR A 137 14.95 -17.79 -37.70
N ASP A 138 13.64 -17.80 -37.96
CA ASP A 138 13.01 -18.68 -38.96
C ASP A 138 12.55 -17.97 -40.25
N ASN A 139 12.79 -16.64 -40.36
CA ASN A 139 12.50 -15.77 -41.49
C ASN A 139 10.99 -15.76 -41.85
N ASN A 140 10.13 -15.64 -40.84
CA ASN A 140 8.67 -15.60 -41.02
C ASN A 140 8.09 -14.18 -41.13
N GLY A 141 8.87 -13.15 -40.81
CA GLY A 141 8.51 -11.74 -40.77
C GLY A 141 8.13 -11.21 -39.38
N VAL A 142 8.39 -11.99 -38.32
CA VAL A 142 8.13 -11.62 -36.92
C VAL A 142 9.43 -11.69 -36.12
N VAL A 143 9.63 -10.76 -35.20
CA VAL A 143 10.84 -10.70 -34.37
C VAL A 143 10.85 -11.81 -33.30
N ASP A 144 11.86 -12.69 -33.39
CA ASP A 144 12.16 -13.80 -32.47
C ASP A 144 13.10 -13.39 -31.30
N ASP A 145 14.20 -12.69 -31.60
CA ASP A 145 15.30 -12.47 -30.64
C ASP A 145 15.87 -11.04 -30.71
N ILE A 146 15.65 -10.28 -29.64
CA ILE A 146 16.23 -8.94 -29.41
C ILE A 146 17.25 -8.91 -28.26
N SER A 147 17.72 -10.07 -27.78
CA SER A 147 18.60 -10.16 -26.60
C SER A 147 19.98 -9.50 -26.77
N THR A 148 20.37 -9.14 -28.01
CA THR A 148 21.59 -8.38 -28.30
C THR A 148 21.47 -6.87 -28.07
N PHE A 149 20.25 -6.35 -27.91
CA PHE A 149 19.97 -4.94 -27.62
C PHE A 149 19.70 -4.75 -26.12
N ILE A 150 20.18 -3.65 -25.51
CA ILE A 150 19.87 -3.35 -24.09
C ILE A 150 18.55 -2.58 -23.96
N ASN A 151 18.37 -1.52 -24.75
CA ASN A 151 17.14 -0.75 -24.90
C ASN A 151 17.09 -0.23 -26.35
N ILE A 152 15.89 -0.14 -26.93
CA ILE A 152 15.65 0.51 -28.24
C ILE A 152 14.90 1.82 -27.97
N TYR A 153 15.40 2.92 -28.52
CA TYR A 153 14.81 4.27 -28.37
C TYR A 153 13.88 4.62 -29.55
N ASP A 154 14.18 4.10 -30.73
CA ASP A 154 13.46 4.39 -31.97
C ASP A 154 13.77 3.34 -33.05
N ALA A 155 12.82 3.05 -33.94
CA ALA A 155 13.01 2.18 -35.10
C ALA A 155 12.18 2.66 -36.30
N ILE A 156 12.71 2.51 -37.52
CA ILE A 156 12.08 2.97 -38.77
C ILE A 156 12.27 1.90 -39.85
N GLY A 157 11.20 1.23 -40.26
CA GLY A 157 11.20 0.31 -41.41
C GLY A 157 11.06 1.08 -42.72
N ILE A 158 11.87 0.73 -43.73
CA ILE A 158 11.88 1.33 -45.08
C ILE A 158 11.94 0.21 -46.14
N THR A 159 11.24 0.40 -47.26
CA THR A 159 11.21 -0.51 -48.42
C THR A 159 11.26 0.27 -49.74
N ASP A 160 11.88 -0.31 -50.78
CA ASP A 160 12.00 0.24 -52.14
C ASP A 160 11.02 -0.37 -53.18
N THR A 161 10.15 -1.29 -52.73
CA THR A 161 9.24 -2.06 -53.59
C THR A 161 7.80 -2.10 -53.05
N SER A 162 6.81 -2.30 -53.92
CA SER A 162 5.43 -2.57 -53.47
C SER A 162 5.18 -4.04 -53.07
N SER A 163 6.25 -4.84 -52.96
CA SER A 163 6.20 -6.25 -52.60
C SER A 163 5.83 -6.46 -51.12
N SER A 164 4.66 -7.05 -50.87
CA SER A 164 4.23 -7.46 -49.52
C SER A 164 4.94 -8.74 -49.02
N ALA A 165 6.23 -8.87 -49.29
CA ALA A 165 7.06 -10.02 -48.93
C ALA A 165 8.38 -9.62 -48.23
N GLU A 166 8.66 -8.32 -48.11
CA GLU A 166 9.75 -7.79 -47.30
C GLU A 166 9.26 -7.59 -45.85
N PRO A 167 9.91 -8.21 -44.87
CA PRO A 167 9.59 -7.99 -43.47
C PRO A 167 10.24 -6.70 -42.96
N LEU A 168 9.40 -5.72 -42.63
CA LEU A 168 9.80 -4.54 -41.88
C LEU A 168 9.54 -4.79 -40.39
N TYR A 169 10.52 -4.43 -39.56
CA TYR A 169 10.50 -4.68 -38.11
C TYR A 169 10.36 -3.40 -37.29
N GLY A 170 10.20 -2.24 -37.93
CA GLY A 170 10.17 -0.93 -37.29
C GLY A 170 9.03 -0.81 -36.29
N SER A 171 7.81 -1.22 -36.63
CA SER A 171 6.69 -1.27 -35.66
C SER A 171 6.92 -2.30 -34.54
N GLN A 172 7.45 -3.47 -34.89
CA GLN A 172 7.71 -4.58 -33.95
C GLN A 172 8.78 -4.22 -32.91
N LEU A 173 9.74 -3.36 -33.27
CA LEU A 173 10.78 -2.83 -32.39
C LEU A 173 10.38 -1.51 -31.69
N GLY A 174 9.08 -1.20 -31.61
CA GLY A 174 8.54 -0.05 -30.88
C GLY A 174 8.60 1.30 -31.62
N GLY A 175 8.80 1.26 -32.94
CA GLY A 175 8.95 2.41 -33.83
C GLY A 175 7.83 2.50 -34.87
N THR A 176 8.18 2.63 -36.16
CA THR A 176 7.20 2.77 -37.25
C THR A 176 7.70 2.17 -38.56
N ASP A 177 6.85 1.46 -39.28
CA ASP A 177 7.13 1.01 -40.65
C ASP A 177 6.56 2.02 -41.66
N LEU A 178 7.41 2.47 -42.58
CA LEU A 178 7.03 3.41 -43.62
C LEU A 178 6.56 2.61 -44.86
N PRO A 179 5.36 2.87 -45.39
CA PRO A 179 4.87 2.16 -46.57
C PRO A 179 5.71 2.54 -47.80
N PHE A 180 5.78 1.65 -48.79
CA PHE A 180 6.35 2.00 -50.09
C PHE A 180 5.61 3.20 -50.70
N THR A 181 6.35 4.29 -50.98
CA THR A 181 5.80 5.55 -51.50
C THR A 181 6.26 5.91 -52.91
N GLY A 182 7.04 5.03 -53.56
CA GLY A 182 7.57 5.24 -54.90
C GLY A 182 6.51 5.30 -56.01
N ALA A 183 6.87 5.92 -57.13
CA ALA A 183 5.97 6.06 -58.29
C ALA A 183 5.90 4.80 -59.17
N SER A 184 6.88 3.91 -59.03
CA SER A 184 7.00 2.60 -59.68
C SER A 184 8.03 1.76 -58.92
N GLU A 185 8.00 0.43 -59.06
CA GLU A 185 9.06 -0.47 -58.58
C GLU A 185 10.46 0.04 -58.98
N GLY A 186 11.41 0.07 -58.03
CA GLY A 186 12.70 0.72 -58.22
C GLY A 186 12.62 2.25 -58.19
N SER A 187 11.77 2.80 -57.32
CA SER A 187 11.85 4.17 -56.83
C SER A 187 12.38 4.11 -55.41
N GLU A 188 13.56 4.66 -55.21
CA GLU A 188 14.37 4.48 -54.00
C GLU A 188 14.19 5.69 -53.06
N PRO A 189 13.83 5.50 -51.77
CA PRO A 189 13.76 6.58 -50.77
C PRO A 189 15.07 7.37 -50.65
N ARG A 190 15.08 8.61 -51.14
CA ARG A 190 16.25 9.51 -51.14
C ARG A 190 16.47 10.16 -49.77
N LEU A 191 15.41 10.61 -49.11
CA LEU A 191 15.45 11.39 -47.87
C LEU A 191 14.22 11.07 -47.02
N VAL A 192 14.43 10.85 -45.71
CA VAL A 192 13.38 10.59 -44.72
C VAL A 192 13.60 11.51 -43.52
N TYR A 193 12.58 12.27 -43.12
CA TYR A 193 12.65 13.18 -41.96
C TYR A 193 11.32 13.28 -41.20
N ARG A 194 11.38 13.61 -39.90
CA ARG A 194 10.20 13.87 -39.06
C ARG A 194 9.76 15.35 -39.13
N ASP A 195 8.49 15.65 -38.88
CA ASP A 195 8.01 17.04 -38.80
C ASP A 195 8.68 17.82 -37.65
N GLY A 196 9.16 19.03 -37.94
CA GLY A 196 9.88 19.88 -36.98
C GLY A 196 9.07 20.40 -35.78
N ILE A 197 7.77 20.11 -35.72
CA ILE A 197 6.86 20.41 -34.61
C ILE A 197 6.20 19.11 -34.09
N ASN A 198 5.68 18.27 -34.98
CA ASN A 198 5.04 16.99 -34.59
C ASN A 198 5.89 15.78 -35.00
N VAL A 199 6.87 15.42 -34.17
CA VAL A 199 7.82 14.32 -34.42
C VAL A 199 7.17 12.94 -34.67
N GLY A 200 5.87 12.76 -34.47
CA GLY A 200 5.13 11.56 -34.87
C GLY A 200 4.83 11.44 -36.38
N ILE A 201 4.92 12.54 -37.15
CA ILE A 201 4.69 12.54 -38.61
C ILE A 201 6.03 12.41 -39.34
N PHE A 202 6.08 11.57 -40.36
CA PHE A 202 7.23 11.40 -41.25
C PHE A 202 6.96 11.99 -42.64
N TYR A 203 8.02 12.45 -43.30
CA TYR A 203 8.04 12.88 -44.69
C TYR A 203 9.12 12.13 -45.46
N ILE A 204 8.77 11.63 -46.64
CA ILE A 204 9.65 10.84 -47.51
C ILE A 204 9.75 11.52 -48.88
N LEU A 205 10.97 11.58 -49.42
CA LEU A 205 11.24 11.89 -50.81
C LEU A 205 11.86 10.68 -51.51
N GLN A 206 11.51 10.51 -52.78
CA GLN A 206 11.86 9.38 -53.64
C GLN A 206 12.80 9.85 -54.75
N ASP A 207 13.71 9.01 -55.25
CA ASP A 207 14.41 9.25 -56.53
C ASP A 207 13.66 8.53 -57.67
N PRO A 208 13.29 9.21 -58.77
CA PRO A 208 13.37 10.65 -59.01
C PRO A 208 12.25 11.43 -58.31
N ASP A 209 12.60 12.55 -57.67
CA ASP A 209 11.66 13.40 -56.95
C ASP A 209 10.87 14.29 -57.92
N TYR A 210 9.67 13.85 -58.26
CA TYR A 210 8.72 14.60 -59.11
C TYR A 210 8.15 15.88 -58.46
N GLY A 211 8.82 16.45 -57.44
CA GLY A 211 8.37 17.61 -56.66
C GLY A 211 7.23 17.30 -55.68
N VAL A 212 7.07 16.02 -55.31
CA VAL A 212 6.05 15.53 -54.38
C VAL A 212 6.73 15.02 -53.12
N ILE A 213 6.29 15.52 -51.96
CA ILE A 213 6.71 15.04 -50.65
C ILE A 213 5.62 14.09 -50.14
N LYS A 214 6.02 12.95 -49.56
CA LYS A 214 5.09 11.91 -49.09
C LYS A 214 4.98 12.00 -47.58
N SER A 215 3.88 12.57 -47.08
CA SER A 215 3.58 12.55 -45.65
C SER A 215 3.03 11.20 -45.25
N VAL A 216 3.63 10.56 -44.24
CA VAL A 216 3.19 9.29 -43.67
C VAL A 216 2.71 9.53 -42.25
N GLU A 217 1.41 9.25 -42.04
CA GLU A 217 0.73 9.28 -40.75
C GLU A 217 -0.07 7.97 -40.63
N ASN A 218 0.09 7.24 -39.52
CA ASN A 218 -0.58 5.96 -39.26
C ASN A 218 -0.49 4.94 -40.41
N GLY A 219 0.69 4.84 -41.05
CA GLY A 219 0.93 3.93 -42.19
C GLY A 219 0.30 4.36 -43.53
N VAL A 220 -0.35 5.53 -43.59
CA VAL A 220 -0.98 6.05 -44.82
C VAL A 220 -0.11 7.15 -45.42
N ALA A 221 0.34 6.95 -46.66
CA ALA A 221 1.08 7.95 -47.42
C ALA A 221 0.15 8.92 -48.16
N THR A 222 0.44 10.22 -48.09
CA THR A 222 -0.31 11.31 -48.75
C THR A 222 0.63 12.27 -49.48
N ASP A 223 0.18 12.79 -50.64
CA ASP A 223 0.97 13.66 -51.51
C ASP A 223 0.84 15.13 -51.06
N LEU A 224 1.98 15.77 -50.77
CA LEU A 224 2.12 17.20 -50.47
C LEU A 224 3.05 17.89 -51.49
N THR A 225 2.94 19.22 -51.62
CA THR A 225 3.89 20.05 -52.39
C THR A 225 4.69 20.98 -51.47
N PRO A 226 5.82 21.56 -51.93
CA PRO A 226 6.65 22.42 -51.07
C PRO A 226 5.92 23.66 -50.52
N GLU A 227 4.87 24.12 -51.21
CA GLU A 227 4.00 25.21 -50.76
C GLU A 227 3.17 24.87 -49.51
N ASP A 228 3.01 23.58 -49.16
CA ASP A 228 2.27 23.14 -47.99
C ASP A 228 3.07 23.30 -46.68
N PHE A 229 4.36 23.63 -46.73
CA PHE A 229 5.27 23.66 -45.57
C PHE A 229 5.66 25.06 -45.06
N ILE A 230 6.09 25.11 -43.80
CA ILE A 230 6.80 26.22 -43.15
C ILE A 230 8.16 25.75 -42.63
N GLY A 231 9.16 26.63 -42.64
CA GLY A 231 10.50 26.33 -42.14
C GLY A 231 11.55 26.37 -43.25
N GLN A 232 12.31 25.29 -43.41
CA GLN A 232 13.27 25.10 -44.50
C GLN A 232 12.57 24.72 -45.82
N ASP A 233 13.35 24.49 -46.88
CA ASP A 233 12.86 23.92 -48.13
C ASP A 233 12.68 22.39 -47.98
N PRO A 234 11.45 21.84 -48.01
CA PRO A 234 11.20 20.41 -47.78
C PRO A 234 11.72 19.48 -48.90
N LEU A 235 12.33 20.02 -49.96
CA LEU A 235 12.99 19.21 -50.99
C LEU A 235 14.46 18.89 -50.69
N ILE A 236 15.06 19.51 -49.68
CA ILE A 236 16.50 19.47 -49.39
C ILE A 236 16.71 19.11 -47.92
N ALA A 237 17.67 18.23 -47.64
CA ALA A 237 17.98 17.81 -46.28
C ALA A 237 18.36 19.00 -45.37
N SER A 238 17.81 19.02 -44.15
CA SER A 238 17.93 20.13 -43.19
C SER A 238 19.08 20.01 -42.17
N PHE A 239 19.61 18.79 -41.94
CA PHE A 239 20.75 18.41 -41.09
C PHE A 239 21.42 19.53 -40.28
N GLY A 240 21.15 19.55 -38.97
CA GLY A 240 21.63 20.55 -38.02
C GLY A 240 20.71 21.77 -37.88
N LEU A 241 19.50 21.70 -38.44
CA LEU A 241 18.44 22.72 -38.36
C LEU A 241 17.11 22.04 -38.11
N VAL A 242 16.17 22.72 -37.44
CA VAL A 242 14.81 22.18 -37.28
C VAL A 242 14.16 21.98 -38.65
N ASN A 243 13.78 20.72 -38.92
CA ASN A 243 13.06 20.25 -40.09
C ASN A 243 11.85 21.14 -40.43
N PRO A 244 11.44 21.21 -41.70
CA PRO A 244 10.19 21.89 -42.05
C PRO A 244 8.97 21.15 -41.49
N SER A 245 7.90 21.90 -41.25
CA SER A 245 6.61 21.40 -40.76
C SER A 245 5.49 21.76 -41.70
N THR A 246 4.42 20.96 -41.73
CA THR A 246 3.23 21.33 -42.52
C THR A 246 2.51 22.57 -41.97
N SER A 247 2.05 23.41 -42.89
CA SER A 247 1.19 24.58 -42.65
C SER A 247 -0.31 24.23 -42.67
N LEU A 248 -0.64 23.05 -43.19
CA LEU A 248 -2.00 22.53 -43.29
C LEU A 248 -2.44 21.94 -41.95
N THR A 249 -3.41 22.58 -41.28
CA THR A 249 -4.36 21.80 -40.47
C THR A 249 -5.10 20.88 -41.43
N ALA A 250 -4.93 19.57 -41.29
CA ALA A 250 -5.47 18.58 -42.22
C ALA A 250 -6.97 18.82 -42.50
N PRO A 251 -7.41 18.86 -43.77
CA PRO A 251 -8.81 18.99 -44.10
C PRO A 251 -9.50 17.68 -43.71
N THR A 252 -10.25 17.70 -42.61
CA THR A 252 -10.96 16.52 -42.11
C THR A 252 -11.75 15.84 -43.23
N PRO A 253 -11.49 14.56 -43.56
CA PRO A 253 -12.37 13.83 -44.45
C PRO A 253 -13.76 13.83 -43.80
N SER A 254 -14.81 13.99 -44.61
CA SER A 254 -16.17 13.84 -44.08
C SER A 254 -16.28 12.42 -43.50
N PRO A 255 -16.60 12.26 -42.21
CA PRO A 255 -16.50 10.97 -41.55
C PRO A 255 -17.39 9.95 -42.25
N LEU A 256 -16.86 8.74 -42.42
CA LEU A 256 -17.72 7.59 -42.67
C LEU A 256 -18.74 7.53 -41.52
N PRO A 257 -20.03 7.28 -41.80
CA PRO A 257 -21.01 7.19 -40.74
C PRO A 257 -20.61 6.06 -39.77
N PRO A 258 -20.63 6.29 -38.44
CA PRO A 258 -20.31 5.26 -37.46
C PRO A 258 -21.09 3.97 -37.72
N VAL A 259 -20.40 2.84 -37.65
CA VAL A 259 -21.01 1.51 -37.78
C VAL A 259 -21.61 1.13 -36.43
N ASP A 260 -22.85 0.64 -36.42
CA ASP A 260 -23.44 -0.02 -35.24
C ASP A 260 -22.68 -1.34 -34.98
N ILE A 261 -22.03 -1.42 -33.81
CA ILE A 261 -21.22 -2.56 -33.36
C ILE A 261 -21.61 -2.89 -31.91
N LYS A 262 -21.53 -4.17 -31.54
CA LYS A 262 -21.82 -4.70 -30.19
C LYS A 262 -20.58 -4.65 -29.31
N ILE A 263 -20.74 -4.52 -27.99
CA ILE A 263 -19.60 -4.26 -27.10
C ILE A 263 -18.57 -5.39 -27.13
N HIS A 264 -18.97 -6.66 -27.11
CA HIS A 264 -18.05 -7.81 -27.29
C HIS A 264 -17.22 -7.80 -28.59
N ILE A 265 -17.66 -7.09 -29.64
CA ILE A 265 -16.89 -6.91 -30.89
C ILE A 265 -15.92 -5.72 -30.80
N VAL A 266 -16.22 -4.73 -29.94
CA VAL A 266 -15.28 -3.64 -29.62
C VAL A 266 -14.19 -4.12 -28.67
N GLN A 267 -14.54 -4.93 -27.67
CA GLN A 267 -13.60 -5.53 -26.72
C GLN A 267 -12.74 -6.62 -27.40
N GLY A 268 -13.36 -7.68 -27.92
CA GLY A 268 -12.62 -8.86 -28.41
C GLY A 268 -12.20 -9.82 -27.29
N ASP A 269 -11.35 -10.79 -27.64
CA ASP A 269 -10.92 -11.92 -26.81
C ASP A 269 -9.43 -11.86 -26.40
N GLY A 270 -8.89 -10.65 -26.20
CA GLY A 270 -7.51 -10.42 -25.74
C GLY A 270 -7.27 -8.99 -25.23
N GLU A 271 -6.08 -8.74 -24.66
CA GLU A 271 -5.69 -7.54 -23.88
C GLU A 271 -5.67 -6.18 -24.62
N MET A 272 -6.21 -6.10 -25.85
CA MET A 272 -6.36 -4.87 -26.65
C MET A 272 -7.48 -5.03 -27.68
N SER A 273 -8.22 -3.95 -27.92
CA SER A 273 -9.32 -3.92 -28.89
C SER A 273 -8.88 -4.26 -30.33
N PRO A 274 -9.56 -5.19 -31.02
CA PRO A 274 -9.35 -5.42 -32.46
C PRO A 274 -9.86 -4.28 -33.35
N LEU A 275 -10.47 -3.24 -32.76
CA LEU A 275 -11.00 -2.05 -33.45
C LEU A 275 -10.28 -0.75 -33.04
N LEU A 276 -9.14 -0.81 -32.34
CA LEU A 276 -8.35 0.35 -31.91
C LEU A 276 -8.21 1.42 -33.03
N GLY A 277 -8.53 2.68 -32.70
CA GLY A 277 -8.52 3.82 -33.64
C GLY A 277 -9.73 3.91 -34.57
N SER A 278 -10.67 2.95 -34.54
CA SER A 278 -11.86 2.97 -35.38
C SER A 278 -12.96 3.87 -34.81
N LEU A 279 -13.67 4.59 -35.70
CA LEU A 279 -14.89 5.32 -35.36
C LEU A 279 -16.09 4.36 -35.34
N VAL A 280 -16.56 4.03 -34.14
CA VAL A 280 -17.65 3.06 -33.90
C VAL A 280 -18.90 3.76 -33.34
N SER A 281 -20.02 3.04 -33.33
CA SER A 281 -21.16 3.38 -32.49
C SER A 281 -21.71 2.15 -31.79
N VAL A 282 -21.92 2.28 -30.47
CA VAL A 282 -22.47 1.24 -29.60
C VAL A 282 -23.84 1.68 -29.08
N THR A 283 -24.73 0.72 -28.79
CA THR A 283 -26.03 0.97 -28.16
C THR A 283 -26.19 0.00 -27.00
N ALA A 284 -26.20 0.51 -25.77
CA ALA A 284 -26.11 -0.30 -24.55
C ALA A 284 -26.61 0.47 -23.31
N VAL A 285 -26.74 -0.22 -22.17
CA VAL A 285 -27.30 0.35 -20.93
C VAL A 285 -26.21 0.94 -20.04
N VAL A 286 -26.42 2.17 -19.54
CA VAL A 286 -25.58 2.81 -18.52
C VAL A 286 -25.69 2.04 -17.21
N ILE A 287 -24.58 1.44 -16.78
CA ILE A 287 -24.49 0.66 -15.53
C ILE A 287 -23.80 1.42 -14.39
N GLY A 288 -23.00 2.43 -14.72
CA GLY A 288 -22.32 3.27 -13.74
C GLY A 288 -22.06 4.66 -14.31
N ASP A 289 -22.46 5.68 -13.57
CA ASP A 289 -22.29 7.09 -13.93
C ASP A 289 -21.11 7.69 -13.15
N PHE A 290 -20.20 8.34 -13.86
CA PHE A 290 -18.94 8.91 -13.36
C PHE A 290 -18.58 10.18 -14.14
N GLN A 291 -19.58 10.94 -14.64
CA GLN A 291 -19.35 12.15 -15.41
C GLN A 291 -18.73 13.28 -14.55
N ASP A 292 -18.40 14.43 -15.16
CA ASP A 292 -17.78 15.57 -14.46
C ASP A 292 -18.65 16.82 -14.58
N GLY A 293 -19.45 17.07 -13.54
CA GLY A 293 -20.37 18.22 -13.47
C GLY A 293 -21.86 17.86 -13.40
N ASP A 294 -22.19 16.61 -13.09
CA ASP A 294 -23.52 16.07 -12.82
C ASP A 294 -23.99 16.38 -11.37
N LEU A 295 -24.57 15.42 -10.64
CA LEU A 295 -25.00 15.55 -9.25
C LEU A 295 -24.21 14.70 -8.24
N ASP A 296 -23.35 13.78 -8.70
CA ASP A 296 -22.52 12.90 -7.86
C ASP A 296 -21.09 13.43 -7.68
N GLU A 297 -20.92 14.37 -6.74
CA GLU A 297 -19.60 14.92 -6.38
C GLU A 297 -18.61 13.88 -5.79
N LYS A 298 -18.99 12.60 -5.66
CA LYS A 298 -18.13 11.52 -5.13
C LYS A 298 -17.49 10.62 -6.20
N ARG A 299 -18.05 10.51 -7.40
CA ARG A 299 -17.64 9.55 -8.43
C ARG A 299 -17.48 10.26 -9.77
N ASN A 300 -16.25 10.34 -10.27
CA ASN A 300 -15.90 11.26 -11.34
C ASN A 300 -14.62 10.79 -12.06
N LEU A 301 -14.85 10.10 -13.18
CA LEU A 301 -13.85 9.62 -14.13
C LEU A 301 -13.96 10.34 -15.49
N LYS A 302 -14.87 11.34 -15.60
CA LYS A 302 -15.20 12.09 -16.83
C LYS A 302 -15.81 11.21 -17.92
N GLY A 303 -16.71 10.32 -17.51
CA GLY A 303 -17.30 9.34 -18.41
C GLY A 303 -18.36 8.48 -17.75
N PHE A 304 -18.81 7.44 -18.43
CA PHE A 304 -19.79 6.49 -17.89
C PHE A 304 -19.54 5.09 -18.45
N PHE A 305 -19.92 4.06 -17.69
CA PHE A 305 -19.80 2.66 -18.11
C PHE A 305 -21.10 2.19 -18.77
N LEU A 306 -20.96 1.58 -19.94
CA LEU A 306 -22.03 0.87 -20.64
C LEU A 306 -21.83 -0.63 -20.53
N GLN A 307 -22.93 -1.38 -20.50
CA GLN A 307 -22.93 -2.82 -20.72
C GLN A 307 -24.11 -3.23 -21.62
N GLU A 308 -23.85 -4.15 -22.55
CA GLU A 308 -24.82 -4.70 -23.50
C GLU A 308 -26.00 -5.39 -22.77
N GLU A 309 -27.22 -5.30 -23.29
CA GLU A 309 -28.37 -5.99 -22.71
C GLU A 309 -28.24 -7.53 -22.75
N ASP A 310 -28.67 -8.22 -21.68
CA ASP A 310 -28.76 -9.70 -21.54
C ASP A 310 -29.40 -10.46 -22.74
N ALA A 311 -30.11 -9.76 -23.62
CA ALA A 311 -30.78 -10.31 -24.80
C ALA A 311 -29.96 -10.21 -26.10
N GLU A 312 -28.93 -9.36 -26.11
CA GLU A 312 -28.09 -9.02 -27.27
C GLU A 312 -26.61 -9.37 -27.06
N ALA A 313 -26.20 -9.63 -25.81
CA ALA A 313 -24.92 -10.24 -25.45
C ALA A 313 -24.71 -11.60 -26.14
N ASP A 314 -23.47 -11.94 -26.49
CA ASP A 314 -23.14 -13.14 -27.27
C ASP A 314 -23.08 -14.43 -26.44
N GLY A 315 -22.83 -14.30 -25.14
CA GLY A 315 -22.72 -15.40 -24.18
C GLY A 315 -21.39 -16.14 -24.18
N ASN A 316 -20.34 -15.56 -24.76
CA ASN A 316 -18.97 -16.06 -24.72
C ASN A 316 -18.26 -15.58 -23.43
N PRO A 317 -17.70 -16.48 -22.60
CA PRO A 317 -17.09 -16.10 -21.33
C PRO A 317 -15.67 -15.50 -21.45
N GLU A 318 -15.12 -15.42 -22.66
CA GLU A 318 -13.77 -14.91 -22.95
C GLU A 318 -13.80 -13.46 -23.52
N THR A 319 -14.97 -12.83 -23.64
CA THR A 319 -15.18 -11.48 -24.21
C THR A 319 -16.02 -10.63 -23.25
N SER A 320 -15.62 -9.38 -23.02
CA SER A 320 -16.41 -8.46 -22.19
C SER A 320 -17.59 -7.84 -22.94
N GLU A 321 -18.74 -7.71 -22.26
CA GLU A 321 -19.91 -6.95 -22.72
C GLU A 321 -19.96 -5.51 -22.18
N GLY A 322 -18.95 -5.10 -21.41
CA GLY A 322 -18.82 -3.78 -20.79
C GLY A 322 -17.80 -2.89 -21.49
N ILE A 323 -17.98 -1.57 -21.44
CA ILE A 323 -17.01 -0.58 -21.97
C ILE A 323 -17.15 0.78 -21.29
N PHE A 324 -16.03 1.48 -21.12
CA PHE A 324 -16.01 2.86 -20.62
C PHE A 324 -16.16 3.88 -21.76
N ILE A 325 -16.96 4.92 -21.54
CA ILE A 325 -17.16 6.03 -22.45
C ILE A 325 -16.52 7.27 -21.84
N TYR A 326 -15.36 7.69 -22.36
CA TYR A 326 -14.66 8.90 -21.91
C TYR A 326 -15.24 10.14 -22.61
N ASP A 327 -16.21 10.79 -21.96
CA ASP A 327 -16.84 12.05 -22.39
C ASP A 327 -16.48 13.22 -21.44
N PRO A 328 -15.25 13.75 -21.50
CA PRO A 328 -14.86 14.97 -20.77
C PRO A 328 -15.47 16.25 -21.38
N ALA A 329 -16.28 16.14 -22.44
CA ALA A 329 -17.01 17.26 -23.02
C ALA A 329 -18.42 17.43 -22.42
N PHE A 330 -18.91 16.43 -21.67
CA PHE A 330 -20.23 16.40 -21.03
C PHE A 330 -21.35 16.70 -22.05
N LEU A 331 -21.44 15.87 -23.10
CA LEU A 331 -22.39 16.08 -24.20
C LEU A 331 -23.84 15.88 -23.76
N VAL A 332 -24.08 14.89 -22.92
CA VAL A 332 -25.38 14.54 -22.32
C VAL A 332 -25.15 14.02 -20.91
N ASP A 333 -25.90 14.58 -19.97
CA ASP A 333 -26.16 14.11 -18.61
C ASP A 333 -26.93 12.78 -18.69
N VAL A 334 -26.29 11.65 -18.40
CA VAL A 334 -26.93 10.32 -18.42
C VAL A 334 -27.46 9.92 -17.04
N ASN A 335 -28.11 8.77 -16.93
CA ASN A 335 -28.51 8.17 -15.66
C ASN A 335 -28.30 6.65 -15.72
N ILE A 336 -27.96 6.02 -14.59
CA ILE A 336 -27.92 4.56 -14.47
C ILE A 336 -29.28 3.95 -14.86
N GLY A 337 -29.28 3.04 -15.83
CA GLY A 337 -30.48 2.47 -16.46
C GLY A 337 -30.97 3.19 -17.72
N ASP A 338 -30.29 4.24 -18.20
CA ASP A 338 -30.51 4.76 -19.55
C ASP A 338 -29.95 3.79 -20.60
N LEU A 339 -30.74 3.51 -21.63
CA LEU A 339 -30.26 2.87 -22.86
C LEU A 339 -29.82 3.98 -23.80
N VAL A 340 -28.51 4.09 -24.04
CA VAL A 340 -27.91 5.15 -24.85
C VAL A 340 -27.29 4.59 -26.11
N LYS A 341 -27.29 5.41 -27.18
CA LYS A 341 -26.44 5.21 -28.34
C LYS A 341 -25.31 6.23 -28.32
N VAL A 342 -24.07 5.75 -28.37
CA VAL A 342 -22.84 6.56 -28.34
C VAL A 342 -22.09 6.40 -29.66
N SER A 343 -21.43 7.45 -30.15
CA SER A 343 -20.49 7.35 -31.28
C SER A 343 -19.17 8.04 -30.93
N GLY A 344 -18.04 7.36 -31.16
CA GLY A 344 -16.70 7.85 -30.81
C GLY A 344 -15.61 6.91 -31.32
N THR A 345 -14.36 7.20 -30.97
CA THR A 345 -13.16 6.46 -31.41
C THR A 345 -12.74 5.46 -30.33
N VAL A 346 -12.49 4.21 -30.72
CA VAL A 346 -11.97 3.16 -29.81
C VAL A 346 -10.50 3.45 -29.47
N ASP A 347 -10.12 3.28 -28.21
CA ASP A 347 -8.83 3.70 -27.66
C ASP A 347 -8.37 2.86 -26.46
N GLU A 348 -7.06 2.64 -26.37
CA GLU A 348 -6.41 1.98 -25.23
C GLU A 348 -5.89 3.03 -24.23
N TYR A 349 -6.49 3.14 -23.05
CA TYR A 349 -6.06 4.11 -22.04
C TYR A 349 -5.54 3.46 -20.77
N TYR A 350 -4.21 3.38 -20.67
CA TYR A 350 -3.47 2.62 -19.66
C TYR A 350 -3.71 1.11 -19.69
N GLY A 351 -4.44 0.59 -20.68
CA GLY A 351 -4.85 -0.82 -20.79
C GLY A 351 -6.27 -1.09 -20.33
N GLU A 352 -7.11 -0.06 -20.30
CA GLU A 352 -8.56 -0.24 -20.41
C GLU A 352 -8.99 0.12 -21.83
N THR A 353 -9.79 -0.75 -22.47
CA THR A 353 -10.48 -0.46 -23.73
C THR A 353 -11.63 0.52 -23.47
N GLN A 354 -11.56 1.70 -24.10
CA GLN A 354 -12.56 2.75 -23.97
C GLN A 354 -12.96 3.37 -25.30
N ILE A 355 -14.08 4.10 -25.31
CA ILE A 355 -14.47 4.98 -26.41
C ILE A 355 -14.23 6.43 -26.00
N LYS A 356 -13.34 7.12 -26.72
CA LYS A 356 -13.04 8.56 -26.57
C LYS A 356 -13.56 9.39 -27.74
N ASP A 357 -13.18 10.67 -27.77
CA ASP A 357 -13.47 11.62 -28.86
C ASP A 357 -14.96 11.59 -29.26
N VAL A 358 -15.82 11.50 -28.24
CA VAL A 358 -17.25 11.24 -28.41
C VAL A 358 -17.89 12.34 -29.24
N THR A 359 -18.58 11.94 -30.30
CA THR A 359 -19.23 12.84 -31.28
C THR A 359 -20.74 12.91 -31.10
N SER A 360 -21.34 11.91 -30.44
CA SER A 360 -22.76 11.90 -30.09
C SER A 360 -23.03 10.98 -28.90
N VAL A 361 -23.87 11.44 -27.97
CA VAL A 361 -24.59 10.60 -27.00
C VAL A 361 -26.09 10.83 -27.23
N VAL A 362 -26.89 9.76 -27.29
CA VAL A 362 -28.34 9.84 -27.51
C VAL A 362 -29.06 8.84 -26.60
N ILE A 363 -29.76 9.34 -25.58
CA ILE A 363 -30.65 8.51 -24.76
C ILE A 363 -31.84 8.05 -25.61
N LEU A 364 -32.00 6.73 -25.76
CA LEU A 364 -33.09 6.08 -26.49
C LEU A 364 -34.28 5.76 -25.57
N SER A 365 -33.99 5.38 -24.33
CA SER A 365 -34.99 5.17 -23.26
C SER A 365 -34.33 5.22 -21.88
N SER A 366 -35.13 5.40 -20.83
CA SER A 366 -34.65 5.63 -19.46
C SER A 366 -35.32 4.73 -18.43
N GLY A 367 -34.59 4.38 -17.37
CA GLY A 367 -35.10 3.55 -16.27
C GLY A 367 -35.31 2.09 -16.67
N ASN A 368 -34.45 1.56 -17.53
CA ASN A 368 -34.40 0.15 -17.89
C ASN A 368 -33.91 -0.70 -16.70
N THR A 369 -34.06 -2.02 -16.81
CA THR A 369 -33.39 -2.94 -15.88
C THR A 369 -31.93 -3.05 -16.30
N LEU A 370 -31.00 -2.98 -15.34
CA LEU A 370 -29.58 -3.18 -15.62
C LEU A 370 -29.33 -4.62 -16.13
N PRO A 371 -28.31 -4.83 -16.98
CA PRO A 371 -27.80 -6.15 -17.30
C PRO A 371 -27.45 -6.97 -16.05
N THR A 372 -27.49 -8.29 -16.17
CA THR A 372 -27.14 -9.20 -15.08
C THR A 372 -25.65 -9.04 -14.72
N PRO A 373 -25.30 -8.78 -13.44
CA PRO A 373 -23.90 -8.63 -13.06
C PRO A 373 -23.06 -9.87 -13.32
N ALA A 374 -21.91 -9.71 -13.97
CA ALA A 374 -20.92 -10.77 -14.14
C ALA A 374 -20.42 -11.24 -12.77
N THR A 375 -20.30 -12.56 -12.59
CA THR A 375 -20.07 -13.14 -11.26
C THR A 375 -18.63 -13.61 -11.11
N ILE A 376 -17.82 -12.84 -10.39
CA ILE A 376 -16.42 -13.18 -10.11
C ILE A 376 -16.34 -14.11 -8.91
N SER A 377 -15.46 -15.10 -9.00
CA SER A 377 -15.01 -15.95 -7.89
C SER A 377 -13.49 -15.90 -7.83
N LEU A 378 -12.93 -15.80 -6.62
CA LEU A 378 -11.48 -15.74 -6.40
C LEU A 378 -11.02 -16.99 -5.61
N PRO A 379 -9.81 -17.55 -5.84
CA PRO A 379 -8.85 -17.17 -6.87
C PRO A 379 -9.33 -17.42 -8.30
N THR A 380 -8.86 -16.60 -9.24
CA THR A 380 -8.95 -16.89 -10.68
C THR A 380 -8.10 -18.11 -11.06
N ILE A 381 -8.43 -18.77 -12.17
CA ILE A 381 -7.66 -19.92 -12.68
C ILE A 381 -6.29 -19.47 -13.22
N ASN A 382 -6.28 -18.31 -13.87
CA ASN A 382 -5.13 -17.66 -14.47
C ASN A 382 -4.72 -16.41 -13.67
N THR A 383 -3.60 -15.82 -14.07
CA THR A 383 -3.06 -14.57 -13.50
C THR A 383 -2.32 -13.80 -14.60
N THR A 384 -2.63 -12.52 -14.80
CA THR A 384 -1.84 -11.63 -15.66
C THR A 384 -0.77 -10.89 -14.85
N MET A 385 0.10 -10.17 -15.54
CA MET A 385 1.07 -9.25 -14.93
C MET A 385 0.57 -7.82 -15.15
N SER A 386 0.50 -7.02 -14.09
CA SER A 386 0.16 -5.60 -14.21
C SER A 386 1.33 -4.81 -14.83
N LYS A 387 1.05 -3.60 -15.35
CA LYS A 387 2.06 -2.72 -15.98
C LYS A 387 3.14 -2.23 -14.99
N ASP A 388 2.90 -2.35 -13.69
CA ASP A 388 3.90 -2.12 -12.63
C ASP A 388 4.65 -3.40 -12.20
N GLY A 389 4.51 -4.50 -12.94
CA GLY A 389 5.22 -5.76 -12.71
C GLY A 389 4.69 -6.59 -11.53
N LYS A 390 3.41 -6.46 -11.18
CA LYS A 390 2.78 -7.21 -10.07
C LYS A 390 1.82 -8.27 -10.60
N ILE A 391 1.86 -9.48 -10.02
CA ILE A 391 0.93 -10.55 -10.40
C ILE A 391 -0.46 -10.23 -9.84
N GLN A 392 -1.48 -10.32 -10.69
CA GLN A 392 -2.87 -9.92 -10.41
C GLN A 392 -3.84 -11.01 -10.93
N PRO A 393 -5.15 -10.98 -10.60
CA PRO A 393 -6.09 -11.92 -11.19
C PRO A 393 -6.25 -11.65 -12.69
N ASP A 394 -6.56 -12.70 -13.44
CA ASP A 394 -6.93 -12.62 -14.85
C ASP A 394 -8.45 -12.34 -14.96
N LEU A 395 -8.82 -11.13 -15.39
CA LEU A 395 -10.20 -10.61 -15.37
C LEU A 395 -10.59 -9.85 -16.66
N GLU A 396 -9.82 -10.00 -17.75
CA GLU A 396 -9.98 -9.23 -19.00
C GLU A 396 -11.42 -9.30 -19.56
N ALA A 397 -11.98 -10.51 -19.61
CA ALA A 397 -13.35 -10.78 -20.06
C ALA A 397 -14.47 -10.18 -19.17
N TYR A 398 -14.11 -9.38 -18.15
CA TYR A 398 -15.04 -8.63 -17.30
C TYR A 398 -14.80 -7.11 -17.33
N GLU A 399 -13.90 -6.60 -18.17
CA GLU A 399 -13.57 -5.17 -18.18
C GLU A 399 -14.77 -4.29 -18.54
N GLY A 400 -14.98 -3.23 -17.76
CA GLY A 400 -16.07 -2.28 -17.94
C GLY A 400 -17.43 -2.83 -17.54
N MET A 401 -17.54 -4.09 -17.11
CA MET A 401 -18.81 -4.72 -16.73
C MET A 401 -19.22 -4.37 -15.29
N LEU A 402 -20.53 -4.48 -15.03
CA LEU A 402 -21.08 -4.56 -13.69
C LEU A 402 -20.80 -5.95 -13.12
N VAL A 403 -20.06 -6.04 -12.02
CA VAL A 403 -19.64 -7.32 -11.42
C VAL A 403 -20.24 -7.55 -10.03
N THR A 404 -20.18 -8.81 -9.56
CA THR A 404 -20.44 -9.21 -8.17
C THR A 404 -19.47 -10.31 -7.77
N PHE A 405 -18.79 -10.14 -6.62
CA PHE A 405 -17.92 -11.16 -6.03
C PHE A 405 -18.76 -12.12 -5.17
N GLN A 406 -18.66 -13.43 -5.43
CA GLN A 406 -19.33 -14.45 -4.57
C GLN A 406 -18.68 -14.56 -3.19
N ASP A 407 -17.37 -14.34 -3.12
CA ASP A 407 -16.56 -14.56 -1.94
C ASP A 407 -16.75 -13.50 -0.84
N THR A 408 -16.56 -13.92 0.41
CA THR A 408 -16.20 -12.99 1.49
C THR A 408 -14.75 -12.58 1.30
N LEU A 409 -14.52 -11.27 1.14
CA LEU A 409 -13.19 -10.69 0.99
C LEU A 409 -12.74 -10.02 2.29
N VAL A 410 -11.45 -10.09 2.60
CA VAL A 410 -10.82 -9.49 3.79
C VAL A 410 -10.00 -8.28 3.37
N VAL A 411 -10.11 -7.18 4.11
CA VAL A 411 -9.26 -5.99 3.96
C VAL A 411 -7.82 -6.35 4.33
N THR A 412 -6.88 -6.14 3.41
CA THR A 412 -5.46 -6.49 3.62
C THR A 412 -4.52 -5.31 3.62
N GLU A 413 -4.78 -4.27 2.83
CA GLU A 413 -3.94 -3.08 2.73
C GLU A 413 -4.79 -1.80 2.74
N MET A 414 -4.31 -0.76 3.41
CA MET A 414 -4.98 0.54 3.56
C MET A 414 -4.00 1.73 3.40
N TYR A 415 -2.74 1.51 3.02
CA TYR A 415 -1.71 2.53 2.83
C TYR A 415 -2.15 3.71 1.93
N ASN A 416 -2.77 3.40 0.79
CA ASN A 416 -3.21 4.40 -0.18
C ASN A 416 -4.53 5.10 0.20
N LEU A 417 -5.25 4.67 1.24
CA LEU A 417 -6.57 5.19 1.62
C LEU A 417 -6.60 6.71 1.79
N VAL A 418 -5.62 7.31 2.47
CA VAL A 418 -5.58 8.76 2.73
C VAL A 418 -5.36 9.58 1.44
N ARG A 419 -4.68 8.99 0.44
CA ARG A 419 -4.23 9.69 -0.76
C ARG A 419 -5.14 9.47 -1.95
N PHE A 420 -5.73 8.28 -2.07
CA PHE A 420 -6.44 7.79 -3.25
C PHE A 420 -7.77 7.13 -2.92
N ASN A 421 -8.20 7.09 -1.65
CA ASN A 421 -9.39 6.35 -1.23
C ASN A 421 -9.39 4.88 -1.70
N GLU A 422 -8.20 4.25 -1.66
CA GLU A 422 -7.92 2.92 -2.22
C GLU A 422 -7.59 1.92 -1.09
N ILE A 423 -8.14 0.69 -1.18
CA ILE A 423 -7.76 -0.45 -0.32
C ILE A 423 -7.53 -1.72 -1.15
N LYS A 424 -6.69 -2.64 -0.67
CA LYS A 424 -6.56 -4.00 -1.27
C LYS A 424 -7.35 -5.01 -0.47
N LEU A 425 -8.19 -5.77 -1.16
CA LEU A 425 -8.97 -6.89 -0.64
C LEU A 425 -8.37 -8.22 -1.08
N VAL A 426 -8.57 -9.27 -0.29
CA VAL A 426 -8.16 -10.64 -0.61
C VAL A 426 -9.28 -11.64 -0.34
N GLN A 427 -9.38 -12.69 -1.14
CA GLN A 427 -10.23 -13.85 -0.84
C GLN A 427 -9.56 -14.76 0.22
N GLY A 428 -10.36 -15.42 1.05
CA GLY A 428 -9.85 -16.34 2.09
C GLY A 428 -9.28 -15.61 3.30
N THR A 429 -8.25 -16.17 3.95
CA THR A 429 -7.59 -15.52 5.11
C THR A 429 -6.60 -14.43 4.67
N ARG A 430 -6.25 -13.51 5.59
CA ARG A 430 -5.10 -12.60 5.43
C ARG A 430 -3.85 -13.42 5.05
N PRO A 431 -3.06 -12.99 4.05
CA PRO A 431 -1.85 -13.69 3.65
C PRO A 431 -0.71 -13.36 4.61
N PHE A 432 0.14 -14.35 4.89
CA PHE A 432 1.42 -14.11 5.53
C PHE A 432 2.48 -13.87 4.46
N THR A 433 3.48 -13.04 4.76
CA THR A 433 4.70 -12.97 3.96
C THR A 433 5.36 -14.36 3.87
N PHE A 434 5.90 -14.69 2.69
CA PHE A 434 6.39 -16.05 2.40
C PHE A 434 7.38 -16.56 3.45
N THR A 435 8.35 -15.73 3.86
CA THR A 435 9.40 -16.07 4.83
C THR A 435 8.99 -15.96 6.31
N GLN A 436 7.71 -15.70 6.63
CA GLN A 436 7.18 -15.97 7.96
C GLN A 436 6.97 -17.47 8.19
N LYS A 437 6.57 -18.20 7.13
CA LYS A 437 6.15 -19.62 7.23
C LYS A 437 7.00 -20.59 6.42
N ASN A 438 7.80 -20.11 5.46
CA ASN A 438 8.67 -20.93 4.61
C ASN A 438 10.13 -20.48 4.75
N VAL A 439 11.09 -21.42 4.64
CA VAL A 439 12.49 -21.03 4.45
C VAL A 439 12.66 -20.35 3.08
N PRO A 440 13.60 -19.39 2.92
CA PRO A 440 13.80 -18.68 1.65
C PRO A 440 13.97 -19.64 0.46
N ASN A 441 13.14 -19.45 -0.57
CA ASN A 441 13.11 -20.34 -1.74
C ASN A 441 12.48 -19.67 -2.96
N VAL A 442 13.24 -19.53 -4.05
CA VAL A 442 12.79 -18.84 -5.28
C VAL A 442 11.52 -19.44 -5.87
N THR A 443 11.47 -20.76 -6.05
CA THR A 443 10.30 -21.42 -6.66
C THR A 443 9.08 -21.38 -5.73
N GLY A 444 9.28 -21.46 -4.42
CA GLY A 444 8.21 -21.29 -3.43
C GLY A 444 7.66 -19.87 -3.40
N TYR A 445 8.53 -18.86 -3.44
CA TYR A 445 8.14 -17.45 -3.46
C TYR A 445 7.39 -17.09 -4.74
N GLN A 446 7.87 -17.55 -5.90
CA GLN A 446 7.17 -17.36 -7.18
C GLN A 446 5.78 -18.04 -7.20
N ALA A 447 5.63 -19.20 -6.56
CA ALA A 447 4.33 -19.87 -6.41
C ALA A 447 3.40 -19.12 -5.44
N HIS A 448 3.95 -18.60 -4.34
CA HIS A 448 3.23 -17.78 -3.34
C HIS A 448 2.70 -16.49 -3.94
N GLU A 449 3.53 -15.71 -4.63
CA GLU A 449 3.10 -14.48 -5.29
C GLU A 449 2.07 -14.74 -6.39
N LYS A 450 2.11 -15.89 -7.08
CA LYS A 450 1.05 -16.28 -8.02
C LYS A 450 -0.26 -16.69 -7.34
N GLU A 451 -0.21 -17.48 -6.26
CA GLU A 451 -1.41 -17.80 -5.46
C GLU A 451 -2.05 -16.53 -4.90
N LEU A 452 -1.22 -15.59 -4.45
CA LEU A 452 -1.63 -14.33 -3.86
C LEU A 452 -2.21 -13.35 -4.90
N GLY A 453 -1.56 -13.22 -6.05
CA GLY A 453 -2.04 -12.40 -7.17
C GLY A 453 -3.40 -12.85 -7.68
N ALA A 454 -3.62 -14.17 -7.84
CA ALA A 454 -4.88 -14.74 -8.31
C ALA A 454 -6.11 -14.41 -7.44
N ARG A 455 -5.91 -13.96 -6.20
CA ARG A 455 -6.98 -13.79 -5.20
C ARG A 455 -7.08 -12.39 -4.58
N ARG A 456 -6.41 -11.39 -5.17
CA ARG A 456 -6.42 -9.98 -4.75
C ARG A 456 -7.29 -9.14 -5.68
N ILE A 457 -7.93 -8.11 -5.14
CA ILE A 457 -8.62 -7.06 -5.92
C ILE A 457 -8.51 -5.71 -5.21
N THR A 458 -8.42 -4.62 -5.98
CA THR A 458 -8.41 -3.26 -5.44
C THR A 458 -9.84 -2.71 -5.39
N TYR A 459 -10.22 -2.11 -4.25
CA TYR A 459 -11.47 -1.37 -4.10
C TYR A 459 -11.17 0.12 -3.98
N ASP A 460 -11.91 0.92 -4.76
CA ASP A 460 -11.56 2.28 -5.18
C ASP A 460 -12.84 3.15 -5.19
N ASP A 461 -12.72 4.48 -5.02
CA ASP A 461 -13.88 5.39 -4.94
C ASP A 461 -14.37 5.93 -6.28
N GLY A 462 -13.66 5.65 -7.38
CA GLY A 462 -13.99 6.18 -8.71
C GLY A 462 -13.57 7.64 -8.91
N LEU A 463 -12.51 8.11 -8.24
CA LEU A 463 -11.92 9.43 -8.47
C LEU A 463 -10.46 9.37 -8.91
N ALA A 464 -10.17 9.97 -10.08
CA ALA A 464 -8.80 10.26 -10.53
C ALA A 464 -8.14 11.44 -9.75
N GLN A 465 -8.52 11.68 -8.50
CA GLN A 465 -8.23 12.92 -7.76
C GLN A 465 -7.72 12.63 -6.34
N GLN A 466 -6.47 13.03 -6.07
CA GLN A 466 -5.85 12.79 -4.76
C GLN A 466 -6.49 13.59 -3.61
N ASN A 467 -6.36 13.06 -2.40
CA ASN A 467 -6.61 13.74 -1.11
C ASN A 467 -8.08 14.12 -0.89
N LYS A 468 -8.99 13.22 -1.26
CA LYS A 468 -10.43 13.35 -1.06
C LYS A 468 -10.84 12.94 0.36
N LEU A 469 -12.11 13.13 0.71
CA LEU A 469 -12.64 12.62 1.97
C LEU A 469 -12.72 11.09 1.87
N ILE A 470 -12.21 10.38 2.89
CA ILE A 470 -12.19 8.91 2.94
C ILE A 470 -13.58 8.28 2.80
N CYS A 471 -14.62 9.01 3.17
CA CYS A 471 -16.03 8.62 3.06
C CYS A 471 -16.66 8.80 1.66
N ASN A 472 -15.87 9.18 0.64
CA ASN A 472 -16.27 9.02 -0.76
C ASN A 472 -16.25 7.54 -1.17
N LEU A 473 -15.28 6.77 -0.65
CA LEU A 473 -15.27 5.31 -0.75
C LEU A 473 -16.52 4.75 -0.05
N ASP A 474 -17.36 4.01 -0.77
CA ASP A 474 -18.60 3.52 -0.18
C ASP A 474 -18.33 2.48 0.92
N GLY A 475 -19.14 2.51 1.97
CA GLY A 475 -18.92 1.81 3.23
C GLY A 475 -17.99 2.51 4.25
N PHE A 476 -17.36 3.66 3.91
CA PHE A 476 -16.48 4.41 4.83
C PHE A 476 -17.13 5.69 5.44
N GLY A 477 -18.38 5.99 5.10
CA GLY A 477 -19.16 7.09 5.70
C GLY A 477 -19.86 6.72 7.02
N ASP A 478 -20.21 7.73 7.82
CA ASP A 478 -20.99 7.53 9.06
C ASP A 478 -22.49 7.61 8.76
N ASN A 479 -23.20 6.47 8.87
CA ASN A 479 -24.65 6.37 8.62
C ASN A 479 -25.11 6.99 7.28
N GLY A 480 -24.29 6.88 6.23
CA GLY A 480 -24.53 7.45 4.91
C GLY A 480 -24.09 8.90 4.71
N TYR A 481 -23.57 9.58 5.75
CA TYR A 481 -23.05 10.94 5.65
C TYR A 481 -21.53 10.95 5.47
N CYS A 482 -21.08 11.62 4.39
CA CYS A 482 -19.66 11.93 4.20
C CYS A 482 -19.37 13.39 4.55
N GLN A 483 -18.45 13.58 5.49
CA GLN A 483 -17.92 14.88 5.93
C GLN A 483 -16.57 14.65 6.64
N THR A 484 -15.88 15.73 6.99
CA THR A 484 -14.69 15.66 7.83
C THR A 484 -15.04 15.02 9.19
N GLY A 485 -14.24 14.06 9.64
CA GLY A 485 -14.44 13.25 10.84
C GLY A 485 -15.29 11.99 10.66
N SER A 486 -15.88 11.72 9.48
CA SER A 486 -16.68 10.49 9.26
C SER A 486 -15.87 9.21 9.46
N PHE A 487 -14.57 9.20 9.13
CA PHE A 487 -13.63 8.12 9.47
C PHE A 487 -12.83 8.51 10.73
N ASN A 488 -12.86 7.67 11.77
CA ASN A 488 -12.17 7.90 13.05
C ASN A 488 -12.02 6.57 13.83
N THR A 489 -11.45 6.61 15.05
CA THR A 489 -11.27 5.46 15.96
C THR A 489 -12.52 4.57 16.15
N ALA A 490 -13.72 5.16 16.18
CA ALA A 490 -14.96 4.43 16.41
C ALA A 490 -15.58 3.91 15.09
N THR A 491 -15.65 4.76 14.07
CA THR A 491 -16.30 4.45 12.79
C THR A 491 -15.42 3.63 11.85
N GLY A 492 -14.12 3.92 11.78
CA GLY A 492 -13.20 3.37 10.79
C GLY A 492 -13.03 1.85 10.90
N ILE A 493 -12.88 1.21 9.73
CA ILE A 493 -12.56 -0.22 9.59
C ILE A 493 -11.04 -0.46 9.77
N ARG A 494 -10.63 -1.72 9.71
CA ARG A 494 -9.24 -2.18 9.88
C ARG A 494 -8.85 -3.23 8.86
N MET A 495 -7.55 -3.46 8.70
CA MET A 495 -7.07 -4.66 8.01
C MET A 495 -7.47 -5.89 8.83
N GLY A 496 -8.09 -6.88 8.18
CA GLY A 496 -8.78 -8.01 8.83
C GLY A 496 -10.30 -7.86 8.98
N ASP A 497 -10.88 -6.68 8.74
CA ASP A 497 -12.33 -6.56 8.54
C ASP A 497 -12.76 -7.14 7.18
N THR A 498 -14.04 -7.43 6.99
CA THR A 498 -14.52 -8.19 5.82
C THR A 498 -15.69 -7.53 5.09
N VAL A 499 -15.83 -7.85 3.80
CA VAL A 499 -16.97 -7.48 2.95
C VAL A 499 -17.49 -8.74 2.24
N SER A 500 -18.75 -8.78 1.84
CA SER A 500 -19.36 -9.93 1.14
C SER A 500 -20.43 -9.44 0.17
N GLY A 501 -20.50 -10.04 -1.02
CA GLY A 501 -21.37 -9.54 -2.09
C GLY A 501 -20.96 -8.15 -2.59
N LEU A 502 -19.65 -7.86 -2.60
CA LEU A 502 -19.10 -6.65 -3.20
C LEU A 502 -19.51 -6.59 -4.67
N SER A 503 -20.07 -5.47 -5.10
CA SER A 503 -20.56 -5.26 -6.46
C SER A 503 -20.30 -3.83 -6.91
N GLY A 504 -20.06 -3.64 -8.19
CA GLY A 504 -19.56 -2.40 -8.77
C GLY A 504 -19.16 -2.56 -10.23
N VAL A 505 -18.68 -1.50 -10.86
CA VAL A 505 -17.99 -1.59 -12.17
C VAL A 505 -16.57 -2.10 -11.97
N LEU A 506 -16.10 -3.01 -12.84
CA LEU A 506 -14.71 -3.45 -12.89
C LEU A 506 -13.95 -2.75 -14.03
N TYR A 507 -12.69 -2.33 -13.83
CA TYR A 507 -11.82 -1.81 -14.91
C TYR A 507 -10.32 -1.93 -14.57
N TYR A 508 -9.45 -1.90 -15.59
CA TYR A 508 -7.98 -1.89 -15.41
C TYR A 508 -7.38 -0.48 -15.48
N LYS A 509 -7.23 0.20 -14.32
CA LYS A 509 -6.59 1.54 -14.27
C LYS A 509 -5.74 1.75 -13.00
N TRP A 510 -5.14 2.93 -12.95
CA TRP A 510 -4.41 3.57 -11.86
C TRP A 510 -5.28 4.71 -11.31
N ALA A 511 -5.16 5.11 -10.04
CA ALA A 511 -5.98 6.17 -9.44
C ALA A 511 -5.57 7.62 -9.87
N GLY A 512 -5.35 7.82 -11.18
CA GLY A 512 -5.02 9.12 -11.79
C GLY A 512 -3.62 9.69 -11.50
N ALA A 513 -2.77 9.00 -10.74
CA ALA A 513 -1.39 9.40 -10.51
C ALA A 513 -0.49 8.21 -10.12
N SER A 514 0.77 8.23 -10.59
CA SER A 514 1.72 7.09 -10.61
C SER A 514 2.36 6.77 -9.25
N ALA A 515 1.62 6.97 -8.17
CA ALA A 515 1.89 6.44 -6.83
C ALA A 515 0.77 5.49 -6.36
N SER A 516 -0.11 5.13 -7.28
CA SER A 516 -1.15 4.11 -7.19
C SER A 516 -0.96 3.20 -8.41
N ASP A 517 -0.90 1.89 -8.19
CA ASP A 517 -0.56 0.89 -9.22
C ASP A 517 -1.65 0.82 -10.31
N ALA A 518 -1.28 0.58 -11.56
CA ALA A 518 -2.22 0.13 -12.60
C ALA A 518 -2.62 -1.33 -12.33
N THR A 519 -3.89 -1.57 -12.02
CA THR A 519 -4.41 -2.87 -11.57
C THR A 519 -5.92 -2.96 -11.79
N TRP A 520 -6.47 -4.18 -11.74
CA TRP A 520 -7.92 -4.38 -11.65
C TRP A 520 -8.52 -3.69 -10.41
N ARG A 521 -9.50 -2.84 -10.64
CA ARG A 521 -10.26 -2.09 -9.64
C ARG A 521 -11.74 -2.40 -9.76
N VAL A 522 -12.43 -2.44 -8.62
CA VAL A 522 -13.89 -2.38 -8.57
C VAL A 522 -14.33 -1.13 -7.80
N THR A 523 -15.37 -0.43 -8.27
CA THR A 523 -15.94 0.76 -7.59
C THR A 523 -17.47 0.65 -7.50
N SER A 524 -18.03 1.13 -6.38
CA SER A 524 -19.47 1.14 -6.14
C SER A 524 -20.19 2.10 -7.10
N ILE A 525 -21.22 1.64 -7.82
CA ILE A 525 -22.03 2.49 -8.71
C ILE A 525 -23.04 3.40 -7.98
N GLN A 526 -23.14 3.30 -6.65
CA GLN A 526 -24.06 4.09 -5.81
C GLN A 526 -23.63 4.04 -4.34
N ASP A 527 -24.03 5.04 -3.56
CA ASP A 527 -23.82 5.08 -2.10
C ASP A 527 -24.64 4.03 -1.33
N GLY A 528 -24.09 3.53 -0.22
CA GLY A 528 -24.76 2.63 0.73
C GLY A 528 -24.87 1.17 0.28
N SER A 529 -24.20 0.82 -0.84
CA SER A 529 -24.15 -0.53 -1.40
C SER A 529 -23.14 -1.41 -0.66
N VAL A 530 -21.96 -0.88 -0.35
CA VAL A 530 -20.84 -1.61 0.25
C VAL A 530 -20.91 -1.54 1.78
N ASN A 531 -20.88 -2.70 2.42
CA ASN A 531 -21.10 -2.85 3.86
C ASN A 531 -19.99 -3.72 4.47
N PHE A 532 -19.08 -3.11 5.22
CA PHE A 532 -17.98 -3.82 5.91
C PHE A 532 -18.41 -4.35 7.29
N VAL A 533 -18.05 -5.60 7.58
CA VAL A 533 -18.26 -6.28 8.87
C VAL A 533 -16.97 -6.21 9.68
N LYS A 534 -17.06 -5.59 10.88
CA LYS A 534 -15.92 -5.45 11.81
C LYS A 534 -15.52 -6.80 12.40
N SER A 535 -14.60 -7.47 11.71
CA SER A 535 -14.18 -8.84 11.94
C SER A 535 -12.84 -8.93 12.67
N ASN A 536 -12.05 -7.85 12.67
CA ASN A 536 -10.85 -7.68 13.49
C ASN A 536 -11.08 -6.58 14.57
N PRO A 537 -11.85 -6.84 15.63
CA PRO A 537 -12.20 -5.82 16.62
C PRO A 537 -10.96 -5.24 17.34
N ARG A 538 -10.96 -3.91 17.55
CA ARG A 538 -9.88 -3.18 18.24
C ARG A 538 -9.65 -3.72 19.67
N PRO A 539 -8.41 -4.12 20.04
CA PRO A 539 -8.08 -4.51 21.41
C PRO A 539 -8.26 -3.35 22.40
N LEU A 540 -9.14 -3.53 23.39
CA LEU A 540 -9.50 -2.48 24.36
C LEU A 540 -8.52 -2.30 25.54
N ALA A 541 -7.42 -3.05 25.54
CA ALA A 541 -6.31 -2.99 26.48
C ALA A 541 -5.11 -3.82 25.95
N PRO A 542 -3.89 -3.61 26.46
CA PRO A 542 -2.73 -4.48 26.20
C PRO A 542 -2.90 -5.92 26.72
N PRO A 543 -2.19 -6.90 26.14
CA PRO A 543 -2.09 -8.26 26.68
C PRO A 543 -1.59 -8.29 28.13
N SER A 544 -2.13 -9.21 28.93
CA SER A 544 -1.78 -9.34 30.35
C SER A 544 -1.73 -10.79 30.79
N PHE A 545 -0.61 -11.18 31.41
CA PHE A 545 -0.25 -12.58 31.68
C PHE A 545 -0.07 -12.87 33.18
N GLY A 546 -0.66 -12.05 34.06
CA GLY A 546 -0.56 -12.20 35.52
C GLY A 546 0.87 -12.17 36.06
N SER A 547 1.80 -11.52 35.35
CA SER A 547 3.24 -11.54 35.64
C SER A 547 3.62 -10.67 36.86
N SER A 548 4.83 -10.91 37.39
CA SER A 548 5.47 -10.03 38.38
C SER A 548 6.39 -8.98 37.74
N LEU A 549 6.64 -9.09 36.45
CA LEU A 549 7.38 -8.14 35.62
C LEU A 549 6.76 -8.15 34.20
N LYS A 550 6.54 -6.99 33.61
CA LYS A 550 6.14 -6.79 32.21
C LYS A 550 7.29 -6.14 31.43
N LEU A 551 7.83 -6.86 30.46
CA LEU A 551 8.80 -6.35 29.48
C LEU A 551 8.08 -6.06 28.17
N VAL A 552 8.44 -4.96 27.51
CA VAL A 552 7.87 -4.57 26.22
C VAL A 552 9.00 -4.19 25.25
N SER A 553 8.82 -4.51 23.97
CA SER A 553 9.57 -3.94 22.84
C SER A 553 8.60 -3.21 21.92
N GLY A 554 8.98 -2.06 21.37
CA GLY A 554 8.14 -1.36 20.39
C GLY A 554 8.83 -0.21 19.66
N ASN A 555 8.57 -0.11 18.36
CA ASN A 555 8.87 1.07 17.54
C ASN A 555 7.95 2.25 17.93
N VAL A 556 8.51 3.45 18.09
CA VAL A 556 7.76 4.69 18.40
C VAL A 556 7.56 5.61 17.18
N LEU A 557 7.78 5.10 15.96
CA LEU A 557 7.51 5.75 14.67
C LEU A 557 8.21 7.11 14.57
N ASN A 558 9.54 7.08 14.50
CA ASN A 558 10.44 8.23 14.47
C ASN A 558 10.05 9.36 15.44
N PHE A 559 10.15 9.14 16.76
CA PHE A 559 9.92 10.18 17.76
C PHE A 559 11.13 11.12 17.90
N PHE A 560 11.05 12.26 17.22
CA PHE A 560 12.08 13.30 17.17
C PHE A 560 11.62 14.59 17.85
N LEU A 561 12.56 15.32 18.46
CA LEU A 561 12.31 16.69 18.96
C LEU A 561 12.68 17.73 17.89
N THR A 562 13.62 17.40 17.00
CA THR A 562 13.92 18.18 15.81
C THR A 562 12.91 17.89 14.70
N LEU A 563 12.30 18.93 14.13
CA LEU A 563 11.28 18.85 13.09
C LEU A 563 11.90 18.80 11.68
N ASP A 564 11.36 18.02 10.72
CA ASP A 564 11.86 17.94 9.32
C ASP A 564 11.41 19.13 8.44
N ASN A 565 11.48 20.34 9.00
CA ASN A 565 11.18 21.61 8.32
C ASN A 565 12.41 22.22 7.61
N GLY A 566 13.39 21.41 7.25
CA GLY A 566 14.72 21.86 6.78
C GLY A 566 15.70 22.21 7.89
N SER A 567 15.37 21.90 9.15
CA SER A 567 16.32 21.82 10.25
C SER A 567 17.20 20.56 10.14
N THR A 568 18.27 20.50 10.93
CA THR A 568 19.09 19.29 11.13
C THR A 568 19.12 18.92 12.60
N THR A 569 19.23 17.63 12.91
CA THR A 569 19.42 17.14 14.29
C THR A 569 20.72 17.69 14.92
N ALA A 570 20.93 17.43 16.22
CA ALA A 570 22.19 17.76 16.91
C ALA A 570 23.46 17.23 16.20
N LEU A 571 23.32 16.17 15.38
CA LEU A 571 24.38 15.54 14.60
C LEU A 571 24.59 16.15 13.21
N GLY A 572 23.77 17.12 12.80
CA GLY A 572 23.79 17.69 11.45
C GLY A 572 23.13 16.81 10.38
N LEU A 573 22.32 15.83 10.79
CA LEU A 573 21.62 14.89 9.91
C LEU A 573 20.15 15.31 9.71
N GLN A 574 19.48 14.76 8.70
CA GLN A 574 18.06 15.03 8.44
C GLN A 574 17.18 14.40 9.54
N PRO A 575 16.24 15.14 10.16
CA PRO A 575 15.26 14.59 11.09
C PRO A 575 14.28 13.63 10.40
N ARG A 576 13.58 12.81 11.18
CA ARG A 576 12.69 11.76 10.65
C ARG A 576 11.28 11.71 11.24
N GLY A 577 11.01 12.47 12.30
CA GLY A 577 9.67 12.60 12.89
C GLY A 577 8.81 13.66 12.21
N ALA A 578 7.99 14.35 13.01
CA ALA A 578 7.09 15.41 12.56
C ALA A 578 7.75 16.49 11.67
N ASP A 579 7.08 16.89 10.58
CA ASP A 579 7.45 18.06 9.76
C ASP A 579 7.22 19.36 10.54
N ASN A 580 6.26 19.38 11.50
CA ASN A 580 5.83 20.61 12.19
C ASN A 580 5.43 20.42 13.67
N GLN A 581 5.26 21.54 14.36
CA GLN A 581 5.00 21.58 15.81
C GLN A 581 3.64 20.99 16.22
N GLU A 582 2.63 21.02 15.34
CA GLU A 582 1.29 20.49 15.61
C GLU A 582 1.29 18.96 15.48
N GLU A 583 1.96 18.44 14.44
CA GLU A 583 2.27 17.01 14.30
C GLU A 583 3.03 16.46 15.49
N PHE A 584 4.09 17.14 15.94
CA PHE A 584 4.85 16.73 17.13
C PHE A 584 3.95 16.65 18.37
N LEU A 585 3.05 17.62 18.56
CA LEU A 585 2.11 17.60 19.69
C LEU A 585 1.11 16.45 19.58
N ARG A 586 0.64 16.09 18.37
CA ARG A 586 -0.19 14.91 18.13
C ARG A 586 0.58 13.61 18.42
N GLN A 587 1.78 13.46 17.85
CA GLN A 587 2.66 12.29 18.03
C GLN A 587 2.94 12.05 19.51
N LYS A 588 3.43 13.08 20.20
CA LYS A 588 3.72 13.04 21.64
C LYS A 588 2.48 12.67 22.47
N THR A 589 1.32 13.27 22.18
CA THR A 589 0.10 13.02 22.97
C THR A 589 -0.34 11.57 22.83
N LYS A 590 -0.45 11.06 21.59
CA LYS A 590 -0.82 9.67 21.32
C LYS A 590 0.21 8.67 21.88
N LEU A 591 1.50 8.93 21.71
CA LEU A 591 2.57 8.09 22.24
C LEU A 591 2.56 8.03 23.77
N VAL A 592 2.42 9.18 24.46
CA VAL A 592 2.32 9.21 25.93
C VAL A 592 1.04 8.50 26.42
N THR A 593 -0.08 8.62 25.71
CA THR A 593 -1.30 7.81 25.99
C THR A 593 -0.98 6.32 25.89
N ALA A 594 -0.41 5.87 24.77
CA ALA A 594 -0.11 4.45 24.52
C ALA A 594 0.90 3.84 25.49
N LEU A 595 2.01 4.53 25.78
CA LEU A 595 3.04 4.01 26.70
C LEU A 595 2.57 3.96 28.16
N LEU A 596 1.63 4.83 28.55
CA LEU A 596 0.99 4.78 29.88
C LEU A 596 -0.13 3.73 29.96
N GLU A 597 -0.72 3.32 28.84
CA GLU A 597 -1.67 2.20 28.76
C GLU A 597 -0.94 0.85 28.79
N LEU A 598 0.16 0.74 28.04
CA LEU A 598 1.09 -0.41 28.08
C LEU A 598 1.61 -0.72 29.49
N ASP A 599 1.79 0.29 30.34
CA ASP A 599 2.32 0.20 31.71
C ASP A 599 3.54 -0.77 31.84
N PRO A 600 4.62 -0.57 31.05
CA PRO A 600 5.79 -1.44 31.07
C PRO A 600 6.55 -1.32 32.40
N ASP A 601 7.15 -2.41 32.88
CA ASP A 601 8.18 -2.33 33.93
C ASP A 601 9.58 -2.12 33.33
N ILE A 602 9.80 -2.67 32.13
CA ILE A 602 10.92 -2.39 31.23
C ILE A 602 10.34 -2.21 29.82
N LEU A 603 10.76 -1.17 29.11
CA LEU A 603 10.44 -0.96 27.69
C LEU A 603 11.72 -0.63 26.92
N GLY A 604 11.97 -1.38 25.84
CA GLY A 604 12.89 -0.97 24.77
C GLY A 604 12.10 -0.23 23.70
N MET A 605 12.49 1.01 23.43
CA MET A 605 11.87 1.89 22.42
C MET A 605 12.79 2.03 21.22
N LEU A 606 12.27 1.73 20.05
CA LEU A 606 12.96 1.85 18.77
C LEU A 606 12.53 3.14 18.05
N GLU A 607 13.40 3.72 17.22
CA GLU A 607 13.18 4.97 16.48
C GLU A 607 12.98 6.26 17.29
N LEU A 608 13.95 6.57 18.15
CA LEU A 608 14.13 7.86 18.81
C LEU A 608 15.13 8.75 18.05
N GLU A 609 15.09 10.08 18.24
CA GLU A 609 16.20 10.95 17.83
C GLU A 609 17.50 10.58 18.57
N ASN A 610 18.61 10.53 17.82
CA ASN A 610 19.91 10.07 18.30
C ASN A 610 20.67 11.16 19.09
N GLU A 611 20.20 11.45 20.31
CA GLU A 611 20.89 12.28 21.30
C GLU A 611 20.54 11.80 22.71
N PHE A 612 21.55 11.71 23.58
CA PHE A 612 21.42 11.23 24.97
C PHE A 612 22.06 12.16 26.01
N LEU A 613 22.58 13.33 25.63
CA LEU A 613 23.11 14.31 26.58
C LEU A 613 21.99 14.78 27.54
N PRO A 614 22.12 14.57 28.87
CA PRO A 614 21.07 14.96 29.81
C PRO A 614 20.83 16.46 29.86
N GLY A 615 19.57 16.87 29.81
CA GLY A 615 19.14 18.26 29.70
C GLY A 615 19.28 18.87 28.30
N SER A 616 19.60 18.07 27.27
CA SER A 616 19.58 18.53 25.88
C SER A 616 18.14 18.73 25.38
N ASN A 617 17.92 19.74 24.55
CA ASN A 617 16.62 20.01 23.93
C ASN A 617 16.32 19.09 22.72
N THR A 618 17.19 18.13 22.41
CA THR A 618 17.01 17.09 21.36
C THR A 618 17.05 15.66 21.91
N ASN A 619 17.19 15.46 23.24
CA ASN A 619 17.13 14.14 23.87
C ASN A 619 15.68 13.65 23.96
N ALA A 620 15.23 12.93 22.93
CA ALA A 620 13.85 12.45 22.81
C ALA A 620 13.46 11.47 23.92
N LEU A 621 14.40 10.62 24.37
CA LEU A 621 14.19 9.63 25.44
C LEU A 621 13.90 10.30 26.79
N GLU A 622 14.74 11.27 27.18
CA GLU A 622 14.57 12.02 28.41
C GLU A 622 13.27 12.83 28.39
N TYR A 623 12.96 13.49 27.26
CA TYR A 623 11.73 14.27 27.11
C TYR A 623 10.47 13.41 27.24
N LEU A 624 10.44 12.24 26.59
CA LEU A 624 9.30 11.32 26.66
C LEU A 624 9.08 10.79 28.08
N VAL A 625 10.16 10.45 28.80
CA VAL A 625 10.08 10.06 30.22
C VAL A 625 9.65 11.22 31.12
N GLN A 626 10.02 12.47 30.84
CA GLN A 626 9.51 13.64 31.57
C GLN A 626 8.00 13.82 31.38
N GLU A 627 7.49 13.68 30.15
CA GLU A 627 6.07 13.81 29.82
C GLU A 627 5.23 12.65 30.39
N MET A 628 5.71 11.41 30.33
CA MET A 628 5.07 10.27 31.01
C MET A 628 5.01 10.49 32.53
N ASN A 629 6.09 10.95 33.15
CA ASN A 629 6.12 11.28 34.59
C ASN A 629 5.22 12.46 34.96
N ALA A 630 4.96 13.41 34.05
CA ALA A 630 4.02 14.51 34.29
C ALA A 630 2.57 14.02 34.46
N VAL A 631 2.22 12.87 33.87
CA VAL A 631 0.90 12.22 33.99
C VAL A 631 0.87 11.15 35.08
N ALA A 632 1.88 10.28 35.13
CA ALA A 632 1.96 9.15 36.07
C ALA A 632 2.37 9.55 37.51
N GLY A 633 3.08 10.68 37.64
CA GLY A 633 3.71 11.11 38.89
C GLY A 633 5.23 11.14 38.75
N ALA A 634 5.87 12.18 39.29
CA ALA A 634 7.30 12.42 39.12
C ALA A 634 8.16 11.30 39.73
N GLY A 635 8.99 10.67 38.89
CA GLY A 635 9.89 9.58 39.28
C GLY A 635 9.26 8.19 39.23
N THR A 636 8.11 8.01 38.57
CA THR A 636 7.51 6.69 38.30
C THR A 636 8.32 5.92 37.26
N PHE A 637 8.80 6.61 36.22
CA PHE A 637 9.66 6.07 35.18
C PHE A 637 11.02 6.77 35.15
N GLU A 638 12.06 6.04 34.80
CA GLU A 638 13.42 6.55 34.59
C GLU A 638 14.02 5.90 33.33
N TRP A 639 15.01 6.54 32.71
CA TRP A 639 15.63 6.07 31.46
C TRP A 639 17.06 5.59 31.66
N VAL A 640 17.48 4.65 30.82
CA VAL A 640 18.89 4.25 30.71
C VAL A 640 19.62 5.30 29.91
N ASN A 641 20.42 6.14 30.59
CA ASN A 641 21.35 7.03 29.92
C ASN A 641 22.60 6.23 29.49
N PRO A 642 22.86 6.05 28.18
CA PRO A 642 24.09 5.40 27.72
C PRO A 642 25.31 6.32 27.90
N GLY A 643 25.17 7.64 27.70
CA GLY A 643 26.28 8.58 27.56
C GLY A 643 26.36 9.17 26.15
N ALA A 644 26.94 10.37 26.02
CA ALA A 644 27.08 11.06 24.73
C ALA A 644 28.18 10.44 23.85
N GLU A 645 29.13 9.74 24.47
CA GLU A 645 30.14 8.89 23.83
C GLU A 645 29.53 7.69 23.06
N HIS A 646 28.27 7.36 23.33
CA HIS A 646 27.57 6.23 22.72
C HIS A 646 26.54 6.68 21.66
N VAL A 647 26.52 7.97 21.31
CA VAL A 647 25.76 8.53 20.18
C VAL A 647 26.46 8.20 18.86
N ASP A 648 25.69 7.73 17.87
CA ASP A 648 26.18 7.48 16.51
C ASP A 648 26.24 8.76 15.67
N SER A 649 27.36 9.08 15.01
CA SER A 649 27.45 10.29 14.16
C SER A 649 27.04 10.08 12.69
N SER A 650 26.58 8.88 12.34
CA SER A 650 26.23 8.42 10.98
C SER A 650 24.76 8.06 10.75
N ASP A 651 23.95 7.96 11.82
CA ASP A 651 22.49 7.85 11.75
C ASP A 651 21.81 8.95 12.60
N ALA A 652 20.69 9.48 12.11
CA ALA A 652 19.85 10.42 12.85
C ALA A 652 18.97 9.71 13.89
N ILE A 653 18.73 8.42 13.68
CA ILE A 653 17.85 7.58 14.49
C ILE A 653 18.67 6.73 15.47
N SER A 654 18.20 6.67 16.69
CA SER A 654 18.64 5.77 17.76
C SER A 654 17.43 5.24 18.51
N ASN A 655 17.64 4.67 19.68
CA ASN A 655 16.69 3.84 20.41
C ASN A 655 17.15 3.81 21.88
N GLY A 656 16.37 3.26 22.79
CA GLY A 656 16.78 3.21 24.19
C GLY A 656 15.84 2.49 25.13
N PHE A 657 16.13 2.55 26.42
CA PHE A 657 15.36 1.86 27.45
C PHE A 657 14.77 2.84 28.46
N LEU A 658 13.51 2.61 28.85
CA LEU A 658 12.94 3.12 30.09
C LEU A 658 12.51 1.98 31.01
N TYR A 659 12.42 2.27 32.30
CA TYR A 659 12.00 1.32 33.33
C TYR A 659 11.16 2.00 34.41
N LYS A 660 10.33 1.21 35.09
CA LYS A 660 9.48 1.65 36.20
C LYS A 660 10.25 1.51 37.52
N THR A 661 10.45 2.62 38.22
CA THR A 661 11.33 2.69 39.41
C THR A 661 10.79 1.92 40.62
N SER A 662 9.49 1.59 40.63
CA SER A 662 8.88 0.71 41.63
C SER A 662 9.12 -0.78 41.38
N SER A 663 9.53 -1.15 40.16
CA SER A 663 9.72 -2.54 39.71
C SER A 663 11.20 -2.90 39.53
N ILE A 664 12.05 -1.92 39.22
CA ILE A 664 13.49 -2.08 38.95
C ILE A 664 14.29 -1.16 39.89
N GLU A 665 15.15 -1.73 40.75
CA GLU A 665 15.96 -0.98 41.74
C GLU A 665 17.11 -0.15 41.13
N GLY A 666 17.32 -0.23 39.82
CA GLY A 666 18.33 0.51 39.06
C GLY A 666 19.15 -0.39 38.12
N ILE A 667 20.11 0.22 37.42
CA ILE A 667 21.01 -0.45 36.47
C ILE A 667 22.24 -0.99 37.22
N VAL A 668 22.68 -2.20 36.89
CA VAL A 668 23.91 -2.82 37.41
C VAL A 668 24.94 -2.95 36.28
N GLY A 669 26.18 -2.53 36.53
CA GLY A 669 27.24 -2.50 35.51
C GLY A 669 27.32 -1.15 34.77
N SER A 670 28.07 -1.13 33.67
CA SER A 670 28.06 -0.02 32.70
C SER A 670 27.10 -0.34 31.56
N VAL A 671 26.50 0.69 30.95
CA VAL A 671 25.85 0.54 29.65
C VAL A 671 26.95 0.27 28.62
N THR A 672 26.81 -0.81 27.86
CA THR A 672 27.75 -1.21 26.81
C THR A 672 27.03 -1.61 25.53
N VAL A 673 27.80 -1.62 24.45
CA VAL A 673 27.54 -0.84 23.24
C VAL A 673 28.53 -1.43 22.19
N LEU A 674 28.09 -1.90 21.00
CA LEU A 674 28.91 -2.62 19.97
C LEU A 674 28.92 -2.00 18.56
N ARG A 675 30.11 -1.83 17.94
CA ARG A 675 30.29 -1.47 16.51
C ARG A 675 31.48 -2.12 15.78
N ASP A 676 31.69 -1.76 14.51
CA ASP A 676 32.61 -2.48 13.62
C ASP A 676 34.06 -2.57 14.10
N GLU A 677 34.57 -1.59 14.86
CA GLU A 677 35.94 -1.70 15.40
C GLU A 677 36.08 -2.74 16.53
N ASP A 678 34.98 -3.06 17.23
CA ASP A 678 34.92 -4.12 18.25
C ASP A 678 34.89 -5.53 17.63
N LEU A 679 34.37 -5.67 16.40
CA LEU A 679 34.15 -6.98 15.73
C LEU A 679 35.42 -7.83 15.73
N SER A 680 36.55 -7.22 15.37
CA SER A 680 37.86 -7.88 15.34
C SER A 680 38.31 -8.40 16.72
N GLY A 681 37.82 -7.81 17.81
CA GLY A 681 38.06 -8.25 19.19
C GLY A 681 37.20 -9.44 19.62
N ILE A 682 36.02 -9.61 19.03
CA ILE A 682 35.11 -10.75 19.26
C ILE A 682 35.27 -11.88 18.22
N GLY A 683 36.15 -11.70 17.23
CA GLY A 683 36.46 -12.71 16.21
C GLY A 683 35.54 -12.69 14.97
N VAL A 684 34.77 -11.62 14.79
CA VAL A 684 34.03 -11.34 13.56
C VAL A 684 34.92 -10.42 12.69
N ASP A 685 35.10 -10.77 11.42
CA ASP A 685 35.94 -10.01 10.48
C ASP A 685 35.19 -9.92 9.14
N ASP A 686 34.89 -8.71 8.68
CA ASP A 686 34.27 -8.45 7.37
C ASP A 686 34.92 -7.22 6.71
N SER A 687 35.01 -7.30 5.39
CA SER A 687 35.43 -6.23 4.49
C SER A 687 34.38 -5.11 4.32
N GLN A 688 33.12 -5.37 4.68
CA GLN A 688 32.03 -4.40 4.65
C GLN A 688 31.66 -3.98 6.08
N PRO A 689 31.38 -2.68 6.34
CA PRO A 689 30.80 -2.24 7.60
C PRO A 689 29.48 -2.97 7.89
N ILE A 690 29.35 -3.59 9.07
CA ILE A 690 28.13 -4.27 9.52
C ILE A 690 27.22 -3.30 10.26
N PHE A 691 27.83 -2.36 10.99
CA PHE A 691 27.16 -1.44 11.88
C PHE A 691 27.39 0.05 11.56
N ASN A 692 28.50 0.51 10.98
CA ASN A 692 28.76 1.95 10.72
C ASN A 692 28.30 2.44 9.34
N GLY A 693 27.50 3.51 9.29
CA GLY A 693 27.29 4.29 8.08
C GLY A 693 25.85 4.31 7.55
N PRO A 694 25.62 4.96 6.39
CA PRO A 694 24.27 5.24 5.88
C PRO A 694 23.54 4.01 5.31
N ASP A 695 24.19 2.85 5.31
CA ASP A 695 23.75 1.65 4.59
C ASP A 695 24.05 0.36 5.36
N THR A 696 24.12 0.44 6.69
CA THR A 696 24.38 -0.69 7.59
C THR A 696 23.18 -0.97 8.50
N ASN A 697 23.25 -2.06 9.28
CA ASN A 697 22.49 -2.13 10.53
C ASN A 697 22.97 -0.98 11.44
N ARG A 698 22.19 -0.50 12.44
CA ARG A 698 22.84 0.28 13.51
C ARG A 698 23.48 -0.68 14.51
N ALA A 699 24.44 -0.17 15.27
CA ALA A 699 25.11 -0.79 16.42
C ALA A 699 24.21 -1.50 17.44
N SER A 700 24.81 -2.11 18.47
CA SER A 700 24.10 -2.98 19.45
C SER A 700 24.24 -2.60 20.94
N VAL A 701 23.07 -2.41 21.58
CA VAL A 701 22.70 -2.44 23.00
C VAL A 701 21.40 -3.26 23.12
N ALA A 702 20.53 -3.21 22.10
CA ALA A 702 19.62 -4.28 21.69
C ALA A 702 19.31 -4.12 20.18
N ALA A 703 19.95 -4.93 19.34
CA ALA A 703 20.09 -4.62 17.92
C ALA A 703 18.79 -4.66 17.10
N SER A 704 18.84 -4.01 15.94
CA SER A 704 17.86 -4.14 14.85
C SER A 704 18.54 -3.84 13.49
N PHE A 705 17.91 -4.18 12.36
CA PHE A 705 18.64 -4.50 11.11
C PHE A 705 18.21 -3.70 9.87
N LYS A 706 18.84 -3.96 8.71
CA LYS A 706 18.67 -3.16 7.48
C LYS A 706 17.58 -3.65 6.50
N GLY A 707 16.85 -2.70 5.91
CA GLY A 707 16.19 -2.82 4.60
C GLY A 707 16.72 -1.77 3.59
N GLY A 708 16.59 -2.04 2.28
CA GLY A 708 17.03 -1.16 1.18
C GLY A 708 17.54 -1.94 -0.03
N SER A 709 17.94 -1.29 -1.13
CA SER A 709 18.46 -1.98 -2.33
C SER A 709 19.84 -2.62 -2.05
N GLY A 710 20.00 -3.91 -2.34
CA GLY A 710 21.19 -4.70 -2.05
C GLY A 710 22.11 -4.94 -3.24
N THR A 711 23.36 -5.35 -2.95
CA THR A 711 24.35 -5.74 -3.97
C THR A 711 25.17 -6.95 -3.53
N GLY A 712 25.67 -7.74 -4.49
CA GLY A 712 26.44 -8.96 -4.21
C GLY A 712 25.62 -9.98 -3.40
N GLU A 713 26.21 -10.53 -2.33
CA GLU A 713 25.53 -11.47 -1.42
C GLU A 713 24.27 -10.89 -0.72
N ASN A 714 24.17 -9.56 -0.69
CA ASN A 714 23.05 -8.80 -0.12
C ASN A 714 21.99 -8.39 -1.15
N ALA A 715 22.20 -8.64 -2.45
CA ALA A 715 21.14 -8.42 -3.44
C ALA A 715 19.95 -9.34 -3.16
N ASP A 716 18.76 -8.88 -3.51
CA ASP A 716 17.58 -9.74 -3.56
C ASP A 716 17.83 -10.96 -4.47
N LYS A 717 17.40 -12.12 -4.01
CA LYS A 717 17.54 -13.41 -4.70
C LYS A 717 16.22 -13.87 -5.32
N GLY A 718 15.13 -13.12 -5.11
CA GLY A 718 13.78 -13.54 -5.47
C GLY A 718 13.30 -14.74 -4.65
N ASP A 719 13.85 -14.94 -3.44
CA ASP A 719 13.59 -16.09 -2.57
C ASP A 719 12.65 -15.79 -1.39
N GLY A 720 12.14 -14.57 -1.33
CA GLY A 720 11.23 -14.06 -0.29
C GLY A 720 11.93 -13.41 0.91
N ALA A 721 13.24 -13.61 1.12
CA ALA A 721 13.97 -12.94 2.21
C ALA A 721 14.30 -11.47 1.89
N GLY A 722 14.20 -11.09 0.62
CA GLY A 722 14.53 -9.76 0.13
C GLY A 722 16.02 -9.43 0.23
N ASN A 723 16.32 -8.14 0.14
CA ASN A 723 17.67 -7.60 0.20
C ASN A 723 18.29 -7.70 1.63
N TRP A 724 19.61 -7.64 1.69
CA TRP A 724 20.44 -7.51 2.91
C TRP A 724 20.42 -8.68 3.90
N ASN A 725 19.67 -9.76 3.65
CA ASN A 725 19.62 -10.96 4.51
C ASN A 725 21.02 -11.44 5.00
N ALA A 726 22.03 -11.44 4.12
CA ALA A 726 23.40 -11.84 4.50
C ALA A 726 24.07 -10.93 5.55
N ILE A 727 23.87 -9.60 5.50
CA ILE A 727 24.38 -8.69 6.54
C ILE A 727 23.49 -8.68 7.79
N ARG A 728 22.20 -9.02 7.67
CA ARG A 728 21.33 -9.26 8.83
C ARG A 728 21.84 -10.45 9.64
N LEU A 729 22.17 -11.57 8.97
CA LEU A 729 22.76 -12.75 9.59
C LEU A 729 24.08 -12.43 10.31
N LYS A 730 25.03 -11.76 9.63
CA LYS A 730 26.33 -11.40 10.23
C LYS A 730 26.20 -10.50 11.46
N ALA A 731 25.21 -9.59 11.48
CA ALA A 731 24.92 -8.79 12.66
C ALA A 731 24.30 -9.64 13.80
N ALA A 732 23.46 -10.64 13.50
CA ALA A 732 22.94 -11.57 14.50
C ALA A 732 24.06 -12.42 15.13
N GLU A 733 25.00 -12.90 14.30
CA GLU A 733 26.22 -13.59 14.73
C GLU A 733 27.10 -12.70 15.63
N ALA A 734 27.30 -11.43 15.25
CA ALA A 734 28.07 -10.47 16.03
C ALA A 734 27.41 -10.12 17.38
N VAL A 735 26.09 -9.85 17.39
CA VAL A 735 25.30 -9.54 18.59
C VAL A 735 25.37 -10.68 19.60
N HIS A 736 25.14 -11.91 19.16
CA HIS A 736 25.23 -13.10 20.01
C HIS A 736 26.66 -13.28 20.56
N THR A 737 27.66 -13.27 19.69
CA THR A 737 29.07 -13.48 20.09
C THR A 737 29.55 -12.42 21.09
N TRP A 738 29.15 -11.16 20.88
CA TRP A 738 29.43 -10.06 21.78
C TRP A 738 28.76 -10.21 23.15
N ILE A 739 27.47 -10.57 23.18
CA ILE A 739 26.70 -10.76 24.42
C ILE A 739 27.22 -11.95 25.24
N GLU A 740 27.86 -12.95 24.63
CA GLU A 740 28.58 -14.02 25.34
C GLU A 740 29.97 -13.63 25.88
N THR A 741 30.40 -12.37 25.71
CA THR A 741 31.58 -11.82 26.41
C THR A 741 31.26 -11.17 27.76
N ASP A 742 29.98 -11.11 28.14
CA ASP A 742 29.45 -10.34 29.29
C ASP A 742 29.96 -8.87 29.30
N PRO A 743 29.70 -8.09 28.22
CA PRO A 743 30.42 -6.84 27.92
C PRO A 743 30.22 -5.73 28.96
N THR A 744 29.10 -5.74 29.69
CA THR A 744 28.80 -4.82 30.80
C THR A 744 29.65 -5.07 32.06
N GLY A 745 30.45 -6.14 32.07
CA GLY A 745 31.16 -6.66 33.24
C GLY A 745 30.26 -7.45 34.21
N VAL A 746 28.99 -7.70 33.86
CA VAL A 746 28.00 -8.39 34.70
C VAL A 746 27.68 -9.76 34.12
N MET A 747 28.20 -10.83 34.75
CA MET A 747 27.91 -12.21 34.35
C MET A 747 26.45 -12.57 34.63
N CYS A 748 25.64 -12.72 33.58
CA CYS A 748 24.20 -13.01 33.66
C CYS A 748 23.84 -14.30 32.92
N THR A 749 23.25 -15.27 33.63
CA THR A 749 22.80 -16.54 33.01
C THR A 749 21.49 -16.40 32.23
N MET A 750 20.72 -15.35 32.51
CA MET A 750 19.45 -15.01 31.85
C MET A 750 19.72 -13.87 30.87
N LYS A 751 19.44 -14.09 29.58
CA LYS A 751 19.73 -13.12 28.51
C LYS A 751 18.51 -12.94 27.61
N VAL A 752 18.18 -11.68 27.31
CA VAL A 752 17.10 -11.27 26.39
C VAL A 752 17.75 -10.50 25.24
N LEU A 753 17.34 -10.80 24.01
CA LEU A 753 17.46 -9.91 22.86
C LEU A 753 16.06 -9.38 22.56
N MET A 754 15.92 -8.09 22.30
CA MET A 754 14.62 -7.46 22.08
C MET A 754 14.78 -6.26 21.16
N GLY A 755 13.82 -6.09 20.28
CA GLY A 755 13.88 -5.10 19.22
C GLY A 755 13.33 -5.70 17.92
N ASP A 756 13.37 -4.90 16.88
CA ASP A 756 13.07 -5.37 15.54
C ASP A 756 14.26 -6.22 15.02
N MET A 757 13.99 -7.30 14.29
CA MET A 757 15.01 -8.15 13.68
C MET A 757 15.11 -7.94 12.15
N ASN A 758 14.24 -7.09 11.60
CA ASN A 758 14.04 -6.72 10.20
C ASN A 758 14.08 -7.92 9.25
N ALA A 759 13.57 -9.06 9.72
CA ALA A 759 13.65 -10.38 9.12
C ALA A 759 12.48 -11.24 9.63
N TYR A 760 11.79 -11.93 8.73
CA TYR A 760 10.63 -12.77 9.10
C TYR A 760 11.05 -14.12 9.71
N ALA A 761 10.11 -14.80 10.37
CA ALA A 761 10.39 -15.87 11.35
C ALA A 761 11.05 -17.15 10.80
N MET A 762 11.29 -17.24 9.48
CA MET A 762 12.01 -18.36 8.85
C MET A 762 13.30 -17.94 8.11
N GLU A 763 13.72 -16.68 8.24
CA GLU A 763 14.95 -16.14 7.65
C GLU A 763 16.20 -16.38 8.51
N ASP A 764 17.37 -16.31 7.87
CA ASP A 764 18.65 -16.69 8.47
C ASP A 764 18.97 -16.03 9.83
N PRO A 765 18.68 -14.73 10.09
CA PRO A 765 18.95 -14.12 11.41
C PRO A 765 18.15 -14.78 12.54
N ILE A 766 16.87 -15.09 12.30
CA ILE A 766 16.00 -15.73 13.28
C ILE A 766 16.38 -17.20 13.43
N LYS A 767 16.60 -17.92 12.31
CA LYS A 767 17.06 -19.33 12.35
C LYS A 767 18.41 -19.45 13.07
N TYR A 768 19.30 -18.45 12.94
CA TYR A 768 20.56 -18.41 13.67
C TYR A 768 20.34 -18.29 15.18
N PHE A 769 19.56 -17.31 15.65
CA PHE A 769 19.30 -17.13 17.08
C PHE A 769 18.63 -18.36 17.71
N GLU A 770 17.68 -18.99 17.03
CA GLU A 770 17.11 -20.28 17.45
C GLU A 770 18.18 -21.39 17.52
N SER A 771 19.07 -21.48 16.53
CA SER A 771 20.11 -22.52 16.46
C SER A 771 21.13 -22.45 17.60
N VAL A 772 21.36 -21.25 18.15
CA VAL A 772 22.24 -21.02 19.31
C VAL A 772 21.50 -21.03 20.66
N GLY A 773 20.19 -21.31 20.67
CA GLY A 773 19.41 -21.59 21.88
C GLY A 773 18.62 -20.42 22.47
N TYR A 774 18.35 -19.38 21.68
CA TYR A 774 17.29 -18.42 21.98
C TYR A 774 15.93 -18.96 21.53
N ILE A 775 14.86 -18.40 22.11
CA ILE A 775 13.47 -18.77 21.87
C ILE A 775 12.71 -17.49 21.51
N ASP A 776 12.13 -17.43 20.32
CA ASP A 776 11.08 -16.46 19.99
C ASP A 776 9.87 -16.71 20.87
N VAL A 777 9.55 -15.75 21.74
CA VAL A 777 8.47 -15.93 22.72
C VAL A 777 7.09 -15.64 22.16
N ASP A 778 6.92 -14.90 21.06
CA ASP A 778 5.57 -14.73 20.46
C ASP A 778 5.15 -16.05 19.82
N ARG A 779 5.99 -16.58 18.93
CA ARG A 779 5.80 -17.90 18.30
C ARG A 779 5.72 -19.05 19.31
N HIS A 780 6.37 -18.93 20.48
CA HIS A 780 6.26 -19.93 21.55
C HIS A 780 4.86 -20.03 22.15
N PHE A 781 4.14 -18.91 22.28
CA PHE A 781 2.80 -18.87 22.89
C PHE A 781 1.67 -18.89 21.84
N ASN A 782 1.85 -18.20 20.71
CA ASN A 782 0.82 -17.96 19.70
C ASN A 782 1.05 -18.74 18.39
N GLY A 783 2.18 -19.45 18.25
CA GLY A 783 2.49 -20.31 17.11
C GLY A 783 2.90 -19.55 15.85
N ASP A 784 2.84 -20.22 14.70
CA ASP A 784 3.24 -19.66 13.40
C ASP A 784 2.32 -18.52 12.90
N ASP A 785 1.22 -18.22 13.60
CA ASP A 785 0.29 -17.14 13.28
C ASP A 785 0.64 -15.80 13.95
N ALA A 786 1.72 -15.73 14.72
CA ALA A 786 2.25 -14.47 15.26
C ALA A 786 2.65 -13.48 14.14
N TYR A 787 2.43 -12.18 14.37
CA TYR A 787 2.87 -11.07 13.53
C TYR A 787 3.02 -9.78 14.36
N SER A 788 3.76 -8.80 13.83
CA SER A 788 3.85 -7.45 14.41
C SER A 788 3.72 -6.34 13.36
N TYR A 789 3.73 -6.69 12.07
CA TYR A 789 3.80 -5.76 10.95
C TYR A 789 2.93 -6.20 9.75
N VAL A 790 2.59 -5.24 8.89
CA VAL A 790 1.91 -5.46 7.60
C VAL A 790 2.72 -4.78 6.49
N PHE A 791 3.04 -5.50 5.42
CA PHE A 791 3.74 -4.97 4.25
C PHE A 791 3.11 -5.47 2.94
N ASP A 792 2.77 -4.54 2.02
CA ASP A 792 1.93 -4.77 0.84
C ASP A 792 0.78 -5.76 1.13
N GLY A 793 0.00 -5.48 2.18
CA GLY A 793 -1.10 -6.33 2.63
C GLY A 793 -0.76 -7.78 3.00
N GLN A 794 0.49 -8.08 3.39
CA GLN A 794 0.92 -9.37 3.96
C GLN A 794 1.37 -9.19 5.42
N ILE A 795 0.95 -10.08 6.33
CA ILE A 795 1.36 -10.04 7.76
C ILE A 795 2.65 -10.83 8.02
N GLY A 796 3.46 -10.38 8.98
CA GLY A 796 4.64 -11.10 9.47
C GLY A 796 5.21 -10.51 10.77
N THR A 797 6.14 -11.22 11.41
CA THR A 797 6.85 -10.73 12.60
C THR A 797 8.13 -10.03 12.19
N LEU A 798 8.27 -8.76 12.56
CA LEU A 798 9.55 -8.04 12.50
C LEU A 798 10.05 -7.66 13.91
N ASP A 799 9.16 -7.41 14.87
CA ASP A 799 9.47 -7.14 16.27
C ASP A 799 9.54 -8.43 17.10
N TYR A 800 10.66 -8.65 17.79
CA TYR A 800 10.87 -9.87 18.57
C TYR A 800 11.28 -9.56 20.01
N VAL A 801 10.96 -10.51 20.89
CA VAL A 801 11.67 -10.73 22.14
C VAL A 801 12.18 -12.17 22.13
N LEU A 802 13.49 -12.33 21.98
CA LEU A 802 14.17 -13.61 21.96
C LEU A 802 14.82 -13.85 23.33
N VAL A 803 14.48 -14.94 24.01
CA VAL A 803 15.04 -15.24 25.35
C VAL A 803 15.86 -16.52 25.35
N ASN A 804 16.98 -16.55 26.06
CA ASN A 804 17.74 -17.79 26.22
C ASN A 804 16.99 -18.79 27.12
N ALA A 805 17.33 -20.09 27.01
CA ALA A 805 16.63 -21.17 27.72
C ALA A 805 16.57 -21.04 29.26
N ALA A 806 17.37 -20.16 29.88
CA ALA A 806 17.31 -19.87 31.30
C ALA A 806 16.05 -19.07 31.73
N PHE A 807 15.43 -18.32 30.80
CA PHE A 807 14.18 -17.59 31.04
C PHE A 807 12.92 -18.45 30.92
N LEU A 808 12.97 -19.57 30.19
CA LEU A 808 11.79 -20.40 29.90
C LEU A 808 10.97 -20.83 31.15
N PRO A 809 11.56 -21.16 32.31
CA PRO A 809 10.79 -21.48 33.53
C PRO A 809 10.07 -20.28 34.18
N TYR A 810 10.28 -19.06 33.68
CA TYR A 810 9.80 -17.81 34.26
C TYR A 810 8.80 -17.07 33.37
N LEU A 811 8.67 -17.43 32.09
CA LEU A 811 7.66 -16.86 31.19
C LEU A 811 6.24 -17.20 31.68
N THR A 812 5.34 -16.22 31.70
CA THR A 812 3.91 -16.44 31.97
C THR A 812 3.01 -16.26 30.75
N GLY A 813 3.52 -15.65 29.69
CA GLY A 813 2.85 -15.43 28.42
C GLY A 813 3.53 -14.33 27.60
N ALA A 814 3.24 -14.27 26.31
CA ALA A 814 3.64 -13.18 25.42
C ALA A 814 2.62 -12.99 24.29
N SER A 815 2.57 -11.80 23.72
CA SER A 815 1.77 -11.44 22.53
C SER A 815 2.15 -10.05 22.06
N SER A 816 2.19 -9.85 20.75
CA SER A 816 2.10 -8.52 20.14
C SER A 816 0.74 -7.87 20.46
N TRP A 817 0.71 -6.54 20.63
CA TRP A 817 -0.51 -5.75 20.89
C TRP A 817 -1.01 -5.10 19.60
N HIS A 818 -1.99 -5.76 18.95
CA HIS A 818 -2.53 -5.40 17.64
C HIS A 818 -3.36 -4.11 17.62
N VAL A 819 -2.70 -2.96 17.79
CA VAL A 819 -3.28 -1.61 17.76
C VAL A 819 -2.61 -0.67 16.76
N ASN A 820 -1.58 -1.12 16.04
CA ASN A 820 -0.80 -0.30 15.11
C ASN A 820 -0.77 -0.90 13.70
N SER A 821 -0.36 -2.16 13.53
CA SER A 821 -0.14 -2.74 12.18
C SER A 821 -1.43 -2.86 11.37
N ASP A 822 -2.54 -3.14 12.06
CA ASP A 822 -3.86 -3.37 11.46
C ASP A 822 -4.68 -2.09 11.23
N GLU A 823 -4.16 -0.95 11.69
CA GLU A 823 -4.81 0.36 11.57
C GLU A 823 -4.39 1.10 10.30
N ALA A 824 -5.34 1.82 9.70
CA ALA A 824 -5.03 2.74 8.60
C ALA A 824 -4.09 3.87 9.05
N SER A 825 -3.16 4.27 8.18
CA SER A 825 -2.30 5.45 8.38
C SER A 825 -3.12 6.72 8.68
N ALA A 826 -4.36 6.81 8.19
CA ALA A 826 -5.30 7.89 8.50
C ALA A 826 -5.41 8.25 10.01
N LEU A 827 -5.20 7.30 10.91
CA LEU A 827 -5.26 7.50 12.37
C LEU A 827 -3.93 7.94 13.00
N ASP A 828 -2.83 7.99 12.24
CA ASP A 828 -1.50 8.39 12.73
C ASP A 828 -1.41 9.92 12.96
N TYR A 829 -0.29 10.40 13.53
CA TYR A 829 -0.13 11.79 13.93
C TYR A 829 0.08 12.81 12.79
N ASN A 830 0.50 12.36 11.61
CA ASN A 830 0.92 13.24 10.51
C ASN A 830 -0.28 13.96 9.87
N THR A 831 0.00 15.05 9.15
CA THR A 831 -0.98 15.81 8.35
C THR A 831 -0.78 15.59 6.86
N ASP A 832 -0.17 14.47 6.52
CA ASP A 832 0.41 14.27 5.22
C ASP A 832 -0.67 14.08 4.16
N PHE A 833 -0.41 14.56 2.94
CA PHE A 833 -1.39 14.59 1.85
C PHE A 833 -2.70 15.35 2.17
N GLY A 834 -2.65 16.34 3.07
CA GLY A 834 -3.84 17.17 3.37
C GLY A 834 -4.90 16.44 4.20
N ARG A 835 -4.50 15.36 4.90
CA ARG A 835 -5.34 14.56 5.79
C ARG A 835 -6.20 15.43 6.71
N ASP A 836 -7.47 15.06 6.82
CA ASP A 836 -8.43 15.70 7.71
C ASP A 836 -8.02 15.57 9.20
N LEU A 837 -7.96 16.71 9.88
CA LEU A 837 -7.53 16.84 11.27
C LEU A 837 -8.50 16.18 12.26
N LEU A 838 -9.76 16.00 11.87
CA LEU A 838 -10.79 15.39 12.72
C LEU A 838 -10.71 13.85 12.77
N ILE A 839 -9.86 13.24 11.94
CA ILE A 839 -9.58 11.79 11.99
C ILE A 839 -8.62 11.47 13.15
N PHE A 840 -7.72 12.39 13.51
CA PHE A 840 -6.76 12.18 14.59
C PHE A 840 -7.45 12.18 15.96
N ASP A 841 -7.23 11.10 16.69
CA ASP A 841 -7.71 10.89 18.04
C ASP A 841 -6.53 10.50 18.93
N GLY A 842 -6.16 11.36 19.88
CA GLY A 842 -5.03 11.20 20.78
C GLY A 842 -5.37 10.62 22.16
N ASP A 843 -6.65 10.40 22.44
CA ASP A 843 -7.12 9.84 23.72
C ASP A 843 -7.07 8.30 23.72
N PHE A 844 -6.78 7.66 22.59
CA PHE A 844 -6.58 6.21 22.44
C PHE A 844 -5.23 5.85 21.81
N ALA A 845 -4.77 4.63 22.10
CA ALA A 845 -3.51 4.06 21.63
C ALA A 845 -3.54 3.44 20.21
N TYR A 846 -4.55 3.70 19.37
CA TYR A 846 -4.59 3.12 18.02
C TYR A 846 -3.74 3.92 17.04
N ARG A 847 -2.87 3.25 16.27
CA ARG A 847 -1.91 3.85 15.32
C ARG A 847 -1.01 4.91 15.99
N PHE A 848 -0.40 4.57 17.12
CA PHE A 848 0.72 5.36 17.67
C PHE A 848 2.04 5.05 16.95
N SER A 849 2.11 3.88 16.34
CA SER A 849 3.21 3.39 15.49
C SER A 849 2.63 2.70 14.25
N ASP A 850 3.50 2.22 13.36
CA ASP A 850 3.15 1.27 12.30
C ASP A 850 3.47 -0.20 12.66
N HIS A 851 4.31 -0.43 13.69
CA HIS A 851 4.55 -1.73 14.31
C HIS A 851 3.73 -1.94 15.59
N ASP A 852 3.25 -3.16 15.82
CA ASP A 852 2.64 -3.56 17.09
C ASP A 852 3.71 -3.78 18.17
N SER A 853 3.43 -3.36 19.41
CA SER A 853 4.37 -3.56 20.53
C SER A 853 4.27 -4.96 21.12
N MET A 854 5.41 -5.63 21.21
CA MET A 854 5.55 -6.99 21.73
C MET A 854 5.61 -6.99 23.26
N VAL A 855 4.63 -7.61 23.92
CA VAL A 855 4.47 -7.63 25.39
C VAL A 855 4.80 -9.02 25.96
N VAL A 856 5.66 -9.08 26.99
CA VAL A 856 6.14 -10.33 27.61
C VAL A 856 6.01 -10.29 29.13
N GLY A 857 5.42 -11.34 29.70
CA GLY A 857 5.25 -11.51 31.14
C GLY A 857 6.26 -12.47 31.78
N PHE A 858 6.87 -12.08 32.90
CA PHE A 858 7.73 -12.94 33.71
C PHE A 858 7.29 -13.04 35.18
N ALA A 859 7.39 -14.24 35.78
CA ALA A 859 7.15 -14.52 37.19
C ALA A 859 8.49 -14.81 37.92
N LEU A 860 9.24 -13.75 38.25
CA LEU A 860 10.60 -13.85 38.79
C LEU A 860 10.67 -14.29 40.27
N VAL A 861 9.53 -14.47 40.94
CA VAL A 861 9.43 -15.03 42.29
C VAL A 861 9.06 -16.51 42.21
N THR A 862 9.98 -17.40 42.63
CA THR A 862 9.65 -18.82 42.77
C THR A 862 8.49 -19.00 43.77
N PRO A 863 7.40 -19.70 43.42
CA PRO A 863 6.31 -19.94 44.36
C PRO A 863 6.81 -20.75 45.56
N ALA A 864 6.38 -20.35 46.75
CA ALA A 864 6.68 -21.11 47.97
C ALA A 864 6.16 -22.55 47.82
N PRO A 865 6.91 -23.58 48.26
CA PRO A 865 6.56 -24.97 47.98
C PRO A 865 5.17 -25.31 48.54
N ALA A 866 4.26 -25.67 47.64
CA ALA A 866 2.86 -25.90 47.96
C ALA A 866 2.71 -26.96 49.06
N ILE A 867 2.13 -26.57 50.19
CA ILE A 867 1.86 -27.48 51.31
C ILE A 867 0.85 -28.52 50.84
N SER A 868 1.23 -29.80 50.88
CA SER A 868 0.46 -30.91 50.32
C SER A 868 -0.83 -31.21 51.10
N ALA A 869 -1.89 -30.47 50.79
CA ALA A 869 -3.25 -30.73 51.27
C ALA A 869 -3.84 -31.94 50.53
N SER A 870 -3.64 -33.14 51.09
CA SER A 870 -4.17 -34.39 50.52
C SER A 870 -5.69 -34.48 50.62
N VAL A 871 -6.39 -34.44 49.49
CA VAL A 871 -7.82 -34.82 49.38
C VAL A 871 -7.95 -35.88 48.28
N SER A 872 -8.67 -36.95 48.57
CA SER A 872 -8.82 -38.10 47.65
C SER A 872 -9.96 -37.88 46.64
N PRO A 873 -9.85 -38.39 45.40
CA PRO A 873 -10.93 -38.32 44.43
C PRO A 873 -12.13 -39.17 44.86
N SER A 874 -13.34 -38.62 44.82
CA SER A 874 -14.57 -39.33 45.19
C SER A 874 -15.79 -38.93 44.36
N LYS A 875 -16.13 -39.83 43.43
CA LYS A 875 -17.42 -40.02 42.73
C LYS A 875 -17.73 -39.16 41.50
N SER A 876 -18.49 -39.84 40.63
CA SER A 876 -18.90 -39.50 39.27
C SER A 876 -19.89 -38.33 39.18
N PRO A 877 -20.02 -37.68 38.01
CA PRO A 877 -21.06 -36.70 37.76
C PRO A 877 -22.46 -37.29 37.97
N ILE A 878 -23.33 -36.51 38.61
CA ILE A 878 -24.78 -36.68 38.50
C ILE A 878 -25.20 -35.90 37.26
N ALA A 879 -25.90 -36.56 36.32
CA ALA A 879 -26.41 -35.89 35.14
C ALA A 879 -27.51 -34.89 35.50
N SER A 880 -27.26 -33.59 35.29
CA SER A 880 -28.26 -32.53 35.34
C SER A 880 -28.54 -32.02 33.94
N THR A 881 -29.70 -32.36 33.40
CA THR A 881 -30.17 -31.85 32.11
C THR A 881 -30.51 -30.37 32.21
N ASN A 882 -29.75 -29.51 31.52
CA ASN A 882 -30.20 -28.28 30.82
C ASN A 882 -28.98 -27.45 30.37
N SER A 883 -28.42 -27.76 29.19
CA SER A 883 -27.44 -26.89 28.53
C SER A 883 -28.14 -25.66 27.94
N SER A 884 -28.34 -24.63 28.75
CA SER A 884 -28.76 -23.32 28.27
C SER A 884 -27.61 -22.65 27.52
N CYS A 885 -27.57 -22.82 26.20
CA CYS A 885 -26.59 -22.16 25.33
C CYS A 885 -26.89 -20.67 25.18
N LEU A 886 -26.70 -19.94 26.27
CA LEU A 886 -26.82 -18.50 26.45
C LEU A 886 -25.57 -18.04 27.20
N PRO A 887 -25.12 -16.78 27.04
CA PRO A 887 -23.92 -16.30 27.73
C PRO A 887 -24.06 -16.45 29.25
N GLN A 888 -23.06 -17.10 29.87
CA GLN A 888 -23.01 -17.30 31.32
C GLN A 888 -22.33 -16.09 31.96
N ALA A 889 -23.11 -15.21 32.58
CA ALA A 889 -22.58 -14.00 33.19
C ALA A 889 -22.81 -13.98 34.70
N ARG A 890 -21.81 -13.53 35.44
CA ARG A 890 -21.93 -13.13 36.84
C ARG A 890 -22.00 -11.60 36.98
N LYS A 891 -21.42 -10.84 36.05
CA LYS A 891 -21.49 -9.37 36.07
C LYS A 891 -22.12 -8.81 34.81
N VAL A 892 -22.81 -7.68 34.96
CA VAL A 892 -23.32 -6.87 33.85
C VAL A 892 -22.84 -5.43 34.05
N LYS A 893 -22.21 -4.86 33.02
CA LYS A 893 -21.58 -3.54 33.06
C LYS A 893 -22.11 -2.66 31.92
N LEU A 894 -22.30 -1.38 32.22
CA LEU A 894 -22.50 -0.31 31.24
C LEU A 894 -21.24 0.58 31.26
N GLN A 895 -20.64 0.82 30.11
CA GLN A 895 -19.38 1.57 29.99
C GLN A 895 -19.45 2.58 28.85
N SER A 896 -19.21 3.86 29.12
CA SER A 896 -19.15 4.90 28.10
C SER A 896 -17.88 4.76 27.28
N LEU A 897 -18.00 4.80 25.96
CA LEU A 897 -16.88 4.77 25.02
C LEU A 897 -16.37 6.17 24.67
N THR A 898 -17.07 7.21 25.14
CA THR A 898 -16.76 8.64 24.92
C THR A 898 -16.33 9.36 26.20
N GLY A 899 -16.10 8.62 27.29
CA GLY A 899 -15.86 9.15 28.65
C GLY A 899 -17.07 9.85 29.30
N ALA A 900 -18.10 10.20 28.52
CA ALA A 900 -19.29 10.93 28.96
C ALA A 900 -20.03 10.24 30.11
N ALA A 901 -20.64 11.05 30.99
CA ALA A 901 -21.39 10.56 32.14
C ALA A 901 -22.49 9.58 31.76
N ILE A 902 -22.39 8.33 32.24
CA ILE A 902 -23.52 7.40 32.29
C ILE A 902 -24.57 7.92 33.29
N GLN A 903 -25.82 7.92 32.83
CA GLN A 903 -27.03 8.04 33.65
C GLN A 903 -27.98 6.90 33.30
N VAL A 904 -28.50 6.17 34.29
CA VAL A 904 -29.38 5.01 34.06
C VAL A 904 -30.40 4.84 35.19
N PHE A 905 -31.67 4.61 34.84
CA PHE A 905 -32.78 4.60 35.80
C PHE A 905 -33.08 3.20 36.36
N GLU A 906 -33.02 2.17 35.52
CA GLU A 906 -33.20 0.77 35.94
C GLU A 906 -32.46 -0.14 34.95
N VAL A 907 -31.86 -1.22 35.43
CA VAL A 907 -31.24 -2.29 34.64
C VAL A 907 -31.79 -3.63 35.15
N ASN A 908 -32.66 -4.25 34.36
CA ASN A 908 -33.19 -5.58 34.63
C ASN A 908 -32.40 -6.60 33.80
N VAL A 909 -31.94 -7.68 34.44
CA VAL A 909 -31.13 -8.73 33.80
C VAL A 909 -31.91 -10.02 33.89
N TYR A 910 -32.44 -10.51 32.78
CA TYR A 910 -33.36 -11.66 32.78
C TYR A 910 -32.62 -12.98 32.61
N SER A 911 -32.91 -13.93 33.49
CA SER A 911 -32.49 -15.33 33.41
C SER A 911 -33.68 -16.22 33.76
N THR A 912 -34.05 -17.15 32.88
CA THR A 912 -35.28 -17.96 32.99
C THR A 912 -36.55 -17.11 33.24
N SER A 913 -36.62 -15.95 32.58
CA SER A 913 -37.66 -14.93 32.70
C SER A 913 -37.83 -14.32 34.10
N SER A 914 -36.85 -14.48 34.99
CA SER A 914 -36.74 -13.74 36.25
C SER A 914 -35.66 -12.67 36.13
N ASP A 915 -35.91 -11.46 36.64
CA ASP A 915 -34.85 -10.48 36.84
C ASP A 915 -33.93 -10.97 37.97
N VAL A 916 -32.63 -11.11 37.67
CA VAL A 916 -31.59 -11.54 38.60
C VAL A 916 -30.70 -10.37 39.05
N ALA A 917 -30.84 -9.16 38.51
CA ALA A 917 -30.11 -7.96 38.97
C ALA A 917 -30.82 -7.18 40.10
N ALA A 918 -32.15 -7.34 40.24
CA ALA A 918 -32.95 -6.64 41.24
C ALA A 918 -32.37 -6.75 42.67
N GLY A 919 -31.98 -5.60 43.25
CA GLY A 919 -31.41 -5.49 44.59
C GLY A 919 -30.02 -6.11 44.80
N LYS A 920 -29.29 -6.45 43.72
CA LYS A 920 -27.91 -6.98 43.79
C LYS A 920 -26.89 -5.89 44.13
N PHE A 921 -25.63 -6.30 44.32
CA PHE A 921 -24.53 -5.38 44.64
C PHE A 921 -24.05 -4.65 43.38
N THR A 922 -23.85 -3.33 43.48
CA THR A 922 -23.54 -2.47 42.34
C THR A 922 -22.42 -1.48 42.63
N THR A 923 -21.68 -1.10 41.59
CA THR A 923 -20.58 -0.11 41.63
C THR A 923 -20.60 0.80 40.41
N GLN A 924 -19.86 1.92 40.45
CA GLN A 924 -19.73 2.86 39.32
C GLN A 924 -18.42 3.66 39.44
N SER A 925 -17.94 4.23 38.34
CA SER A 925 -16.66 4.96 38.28
C SER A 925 -16.57 6.14 39.26
N SER A 926 -17.64 6.93 39.34
CA SER A 926 -17.77 8.09 40.22
C SER A 926 -19.26 8.40 40.47
N VAL A 927 -19.58 9.24 41.45
CA VAL A 927 -20.96 9.68 41.70
C VAL A 927 -21.12 11.18 41.46
N TYR A 928 -22.13 11.57 40.69
CA TYR A 928 -22.43 12.96 40.38
C TYR A 928 -23.02 13.70 41.59
N ASN A 929 -22.22 14.50 42.29
CA ASN A 929 -22.59 15.47 43.33
C ASN A 929 -23.28 14.97 44.62
N ASP A 930 -24.08 13.90 44.61
CA ASP A 930 -24.84 13.41 45.77
C ASP A 930 -24.95 11.87 45.80
N MET A 931 -24.22 11.26 46.73
CA MET A 931 -24.19 9.81 46.93
C MET A 931 -25.50 9.22 47.48
N ALA A 932 -26.33 10.00 48.18
CA ALA A 932 -27.63 9.50 48.62
C ALA A 932 -28.66 9.44 47.48
N ARG A 933 -28.41 10.18 46.39
CA ARG A 933 -29.37 10.38 45.29
C ARG A 933 -29.00 9.67 43.99
N PHE A 934 -27.71 9.48 43.71
CA PHE A 934 -27.22 9.03 42.39
C PHE A 934 -26.22 7.85 42.43
N ALA A 935 -26.16 7.12 43.55
CA ALA A 935 -25.32 5.92 43.70
C ALA A 935 -25.83 4.73 42.87
N ALA A 936 -24.97 3.72 42.73
CA ALA A 936 -25.15 2.64 41.77
C ALA A 936 -26.38 1.75 42.05
N ASP A 937 -26.81 1.66 43.31
CA ASP A 937 -27.99 0.90 43.74
C ASP A 937 -29.30 1.51 43.21
N LYS A 938 -29.30 2.80 42.83
CA LYS A 938 -30.46 3.52 42.27
C LYS A 938 -30.89 3.02 40.88
N ALA A 939 -30.15 2.10 40.27
CA ALA A 939 -30.46 1.49 38.97
C ALA A 939 -30.87 0.00 39.06
N VAL A 940 -31.00 -0.56 40.27
CA VAL A 940 -31.54 -1.92 40.51
C VAL A 940 -32.50 -1.97 41.70
N ASP A 941 -33.03 -0.81 42.13
CA ASP A 941 -33.91 -0.71 43.31
C ASP A 941 -35.42 -0.74 42.98
N GLY A 942 -35.79 -1.09 41.74
CA GLY A 942 -37.15 -1.37 41.30
C GLY A 942 -38.03 -0.12 41.17
N LYS A 943 -37.44 1.03 40.84
CA LYS A 943 -38.07 2.35 40.84
C LYS A 943 -37.61 3.15 39.63
N SER A 944 -38.48 3.15 38.61
CA SER A 944 -38.38 3.91 37.35
C SER A 944 -38.39 5.46 37.47
N TYR A 945 -37.95 6.01 38.60
CA TYR A 945 -37.89 7.44 38.92
C TYR A 945 -36.68 7.81 39.82
N THR A 946 -35.94 6.83 40.34
CA THR A 946 -34.55 6.99 40.79
C THR A 946 -33.59 6.66 39.64
N PHE A 947 -32.32 7.05 39.77
CA PHE A 947 -31.30 6.74 38.78
C PHE A 947 -29.88 6.83 39.34
N SER A 948 -28.99 5.99 38.79
CA SER A 948 -27.54 6.12 38.89
C SER A 948 -27.05 7.26 38.00
N HIS A 949 -26.06 8.05 38.43
CA HIS A 949 -25.40 9.07 37.60
C HIS A 949 -23.92 9.21 37.95
N THR A 950 -23.05 9.00 36.96
CA THR A 950 -21.59 9.20 37.05
C THR A 950 -21.18 10.64 36.73
N LYS A 951 -19.97 11.07 37.07
CA LYS A 951 -19.58 12.48 36.96
C LYS A 951 -19.30 12.95 35.51
N GLY A 952 -18.87 12.06 34.62
CA GLY A 952 -18.55 12.41 33.21
C GLY A 952 -17.28 13.22 33.05
N ALA A 953 -16.29 12.96 33.90
CA ALA A 953 -14.94 13.53 33.83
C ALA A 953 -13.90 12.53 34.38
N ASP A 954 -14.21 11.23 34.27
CA ASP A 954 -13.33 10.11 34.60
C ASP A 954 -12.82 9.57 33.25
N LYS A 955 -11.60 9.01 33.18
CA LYS A 955 -11.05 8.44 31.92
C LYS A 955 -11.99 7.44 31.24
N VAL A 956 -12.76 6.69 32.02
CA VAL A 956 -13.88 5.85 31.56
C VAL A 956 -15.02 5.97 32.57
N SER A 957 -16.17 6.52 32.15
CA SER A 957 -17.40 6.51 32.96
C SER A 957 -18.10 5.15 32.84
N TRP A 958 -18.39 4.48 33.96
CA TRP A 958 -19.03 3.14 33.94
C TRP A 958 -19.91 2.87 35.17
N TRP A 959 -20.81 1.89 35.05
CA TRP A 959 -21.67 1.33 36.11
C TRP A 959 -21.70 -0.21 35.97
N GLU A 960 -21.75 -0.95 37.09
CA GLU A 960 -21.69 -2.43 37.11
C GLU A 960 -22.60 -3.02 38.19
N VAL A 961 -23.18 -4.19 37.91
CA VAL A 961 -23.86 -5.07 38.89
C VAL A 961 -23.19 -6.45 38.95
N ASP A 962 -22.93 -6.94 40.17
CA ASP A 962 -22.51 -8.32 40.45
C ASP A 962 -23.75 -9.14 40.88
N LEU A 963 -24.15 -10.08 40.02
CA LEU A 963 -25.28 -10.99 40.24
C LEU A 963 -24.98 -12.01 41.37
N GLY A 964 -23.72 -12.14 41.79
CA GLY A 964 -23.27 -12.97 42.92
C GLY A 964 -22.96 -14.44 42.57
N GLU A 965 -23.49 -14.93 41.45
CA GLU A 965 -23.24 -16.25 40.87
C GLU A 965 -23.45 -16.17 39.35
N LEU A 966 -23.05 -17.22 38.60
CA LEU A 966 -23.24 -17.28 37.14
C LEU A 966 -24.71 -17.53 36.79
N PHE A 967 -25.24 -16.78 35.82
CA PHE A 967 -26.57 -16.98 35.24
C PHE A 967 -26.51 -17.07 33.71
N PRO A 968 -27.31 -17.94 33.06
CA PRO A 968 -27.59 -17.84 31.63
C PRO A 968 -28.44 -16.60 31.36
N ILE A 969 -27.90 -15.61 30.64
CA ILE A 969 -28.60 -14.36 30.38
C ILE A 969 -29.49 -14.49 29.14
N GLU A 970 -30.80 -14.28 29.31
CA GLU A 970 -31.79 -14.25 28.22
C GLU A 970 -31.88 -12.85 27.61
N SER A 971 -31.95 -11.80 28.45
CA SER A 971 -31.93 -10.41 27.99
C SER A 971 -31.43 -9.45 29.06
N VAL A 972 -30.99 -8.26 28.62
CA VAL A 972 -30.77 -7.10 29.50
C VAL A 972 -31.64 -5.95 29.01
N LYS A 973 -32.44 -5.39 29.92
CA LYS A 973 -33.37 -4.29 29.68
C LYS A 973 -32.90 -3.06 30.46
N ILE A 974 -32.80 -1.92 29.81
CA ILE A 974 -32.28 -0.68 30.40
C ILE A 974 -33.31 0.44 30.24
N LEU A 975 -33.63 1.12 31.33
CA LEU A 975 -34.47 2.31 31.35
C LEU A 975 -33.58 3.58 31.33
N ASN A 976 -33.71 4.39 30.28
CA ASN A 976 -32.75 5.43 29.88
C ASN A 976 -33.34 6.86 30.01
N ARG A 977 -34.22 7.08 30.99
CA ARG A 977 -35.24 8.14 30.87
C ARG A 977 -34.88 9.50 31.49
N TRP A 978 -34.32 10.43 30.71
CA TRP A 978 -34.62 11.85 30.92
C TRP A 978 -34.68 12.67 29.63
N CYS A 979 -35.83 12.62 28.94
CA CYS A 979 -36.33 13.73 28.12
C CYS A 979 -37.41 14.48 28.92
N ARG A 980 -37.33 15.82 28.98
CA ARG A 980 -38.34 16.64 29.69
C ARG A 980 -39.61 16.85 28.88
N ASP A 981 -39.46 16.89 27.56
CA ASP A 981 -40.52 16.87 26.56
C ASP A 981 -40.05 15.95 25.41
N PRO A 982 -40.78 14.87 25.06
CA PRO A 982 -40.37 13.97 23.98
C PRO A 982 -40.37 14.61 22.58
N SER A 983 -40.92 15.82 22.42
CA SER A 983 -40.88 16.58 21.16
C SER A 983 -39.69 17.55 21.06
N ASP A 984 -38.87 17.67 22.12
CA ASP A 984 -37.68 18.52 22.19
C ASP A 984 -36.41 17.65 22.36
N LEU A 985 -36.03 16.97 21.27
CA LEU A 985 -34.87 16.08 21.23
C LEU A 985 -33.56 16.79 21.61
N ALA A 986 -33.45 18.10 21.37
CA ALA A 986 -32.29 18.92 21.76
C ALA A 986 -32.17 19.11 23.29
N ASN A 987 -33.18 18.73 24.07
CA ASN A 987 -33.17 18.70 25.54
C ASN A 987 -33.41 17.27 26.11
N CYS A 988 -33.24 16.22 25.30
CA CYS A 988 -33.00 14.87 25.82
C CYS A 988 -31.57 14.75 26.34
N LEU A 989 -31.36 13.91 27.37
CA LEU A 989 -30.04 13.65 27.94
C LEU A 989 -29.47 12.34 27.41
N ASP A 990 -28.59 12.46 26.42
CA ASP A 990 -27.99 11.36 25.63
C ASP A 990 -26.88 10.61 26.39
N ARG A 991 -27.12 10.36 27.67
CA ARG A 991 -26.15 9.88 28.67
C ARG A 991 -25.88 8.37 28.63
N LEU A 992 -26.49 7.66 27.70
CA LEU A 992 -26.20 6.25 27.41
C LEU A 992 -25.79 6.03 25.94
N SER A 993 -25.76 7.09 25.13
CA SER A 993 -25.30 7.01 23.74
C SER A 993 -23.81 6.64 23.69
N HIS A 994 -23.41 5.87 22.67
CA HIS A 994 -22.02 5.46 22.43
C HIS A 994 -21.40 4.80 23.68
N SER A 995 -22.12 3.82 24.22
CA SER A 995 -21.74 3.05 25.41
C SER A 995 -21.78 1.55 25.09
N ALA A 996 -21.02 0.73 25.79
CA ALA A 996 -21.09 -0.73 25.70
C ALA A 996 -21.85 -1.33 26.89
N LEU A 997 -22.75 -2.27 26.60
CA LEU A 997 -23.25 -3.27 27.54
C LEU A 997 -22.30 -4.47 27.48
N VAL A 998 -21.69 -4.86 28.61
CA VAL A 998 -20.72 -5.96 28.69
C VAL A 998 -21.14 -6.97 29.74
N LEU A 999 -21.09 -8.25 29.39
CA LEU A 999 -21.26 -9.39 30.30
C LEU A 999 -19.88 -9.96 30.66
N PHE A 1000 -19.66 -10.29 31.95
CA PHE A 1000 -18.46 -11.01 32.40
C PHE A 1000 -18.81 -12.28 33.19
N ASP A 1001 -17.94 -13.28 33.12
CA ASP A 1001 -18.03 -14.53 33.88
C ASP A 1001 -17.62 -14.35 35.37
N ASP A 1002 -17.36 -15.46 36.09
CA ASP A 1002 -16.91 -15.44 37.48
C ASP A 1002 -15.39 -15.32 37.66
N LYS A 1003 -14.61 -15.45 36.57
CA LYS A 1003 -13.16 -15.16 36.51
C LYS A 1003 -12.88 -13.68 36.23
N GLY A 1004 -13.80 -12.99 35.57
CA GLY A 1004 -13.66 -11.60 35.10
C GLY A 1004 -13.34 -11.50 33.60
N GLU A 1005 -13.43 -12.60 32.85
CA GLU A 1005 -13.37 -12.60 31.39
C GLU A 1005 -14.71 -12.10 30.82
N TRP A 1006 -14.68 -11.34 29.72
CA TRP A 1006 -15.90 -10.87 29.07
C TRP A 1006 -16.47 -11.98 28.17
N VAL A 1007 -17.79 -12.19 28.22
CA VAL A 1007 -18.47 -13.31 27.52
C VAL A 1007 -19.44 -12.84 26.43
N SER A 1008 -19.81 -11.57 26.43
CA SER A 1008 -20.57 -10.93 25.35
C SER A 1008 -20.51 -9.40 25.51
N THR A 1009 -20.48 -8.68 24.40
CA THR A 1009 -20.54 -7.22 24.35
C THR A 1009 -21.58 -6.76 23.34
N THR A 1010 -22.39 -5.77 23.71
CA THR A 1010 -23.37 -5.11 22.84
C THR A 1010 -23.07 -3.62 22.81
N LEU A 1011 -22.80 -3.06 21.63
CA LEU A 1011 -22.62 -1.62 21.45
C LEU A 1011 -23.99 -0.93 21.42
N LEU A 1012 -24.13 0.14 22.21
CA LEU A 1012 -25.27 1.06 22.20
C LEU A 1012 -24.88 2.25 21.32
N GLY A 1013 -25.62 2.46 20.24
CA GLY A 1013 -25.42 3.58 19.30
C GLY A 1013 -25.91 4.91 19.88
N SER A 1014 -26.60 5.73 19.08
CA SER A 1014 -27.38 6.82 19.64
C SER A 1014 -28.53 6.26 20.50
N MET A 1015 -28.59 6.70 21.75
CA MET A 1015 -29.68 6.44 22.69
C MET A 1015 -30.58 7.67 22.87
N SER A 1016 -30.44 8.66 21.98
CA SER A 1016 -31.16 9.94 22.01
C SER A 1016 -32.66 9.73 21.84
N GLY A 1017 -33.46 10.13 22.84
CA GLY A 1017 -34.91 9.90 22.84
C GLY A 1017 -35.37 8.45 23.07
N VAL A 1018 -34.44 7.49 23.26
CA VAL A 1018 -34.77 6.08 23.49
C VAL A 1018 -35.15 5.86 24.95
N ASP A 1019 -36.44 5.86 25.27
CA ASP A 1019 -36.97 5.67 26.64
C ASP A 1019 -36.53 4.33 27.28
N THR A 1020 -36.38 3.27 26.49
CA THR A 1020 -36.02 1.92 26.96
C THR A 1020 -35.26 1.14 25.89
N PHE A 1021 -34.14 0.54 26.29
CA PHE A 1021 -33.37 -0.42 25.49
C PHE A 1021 -33.64 -1.85 25.98
N GLU A 1022 -33.57 -2.83 25.09
CA GLU A 1022 -33.58 -4.25 25.46
C GLU A 1022 -32.78 -5.06 24.44
N HIS A 1023 -31.68 -5.67 24.90
CA HIS A 1023 -30.92 -6.63 24.09
C HIS A 1023 -31.29 -8.06 24.49
N GLN A 1024 -31.69 -8.86 23.52
CA GLN A 1024 -32.12 -10.25 23.67
C GLN A 1024 -31.02 -11.16 23.13
N PHE A 1025 -30.45 -12.00 23.99
CA PHE A 1025 -29.36 -12.89 23.61
C PHE A 1025 -29.90 -14.13 22.90
N THR A 1026 -29.40 -14.37 21.68
CA THR A 1026 -29.74 -15.56 20.90
C THR A 1026 -28.96 -16.78 21.40
N ARG A 1027 -29.44 -17.98 21.06
CA ARG A 1027 -28.75 -19.21 21.43
C ARG A 1027 -27.68 -19.56 20.38
N SER A 1028 -26.41 -19.41 20.75
CA SER A 1028 -25.26 -19.80 19.92
C SER A 1028 -24.64 -21.11 20.38
N SER A 1029 -24.04 -21.86 19.45
CA SER A 1029 -23.19 -23.02 19.73
C SER A 1029 -21.95 -22.67 20.57
N GLU A 1030 -21.47 -21.43 20.50
CA GLU A 1030 -20.32 -20.93 21.26
C GLU A 1030 -20.57 -20.97 22.78
N TYR A 1031 -21.82 -20.77 23.19
CA TYR A 1031 -22.25 -20.85 24.59
C TYR A 1031 -22.62 -22.29 25.03
N CYS A 1032 -22.46 -23.31 24.18
CA CYS A 1032 -22.77 -24.71 24.50
C CYS A 1032 -21.59 -25.50 25.11
N THR A 1033 -20.88 -24.95 26.09
CA THR A 1033 -19.70 -25.60 26.71
C THR A 1033 -20.09 -26.71 27.70
N GLY A 1034 -20.40 -27.91 27.19
CA GLY A 1034 -20.63 -29.09 28.02
C GLY A 1034 -21.10 -30.35 27.30
N ALA A 1035 -20.15 -31.18 26.84
CA ALA A 1035 -20.35 -32.53 26.32
C ALA A 1035 -19.23 -33.47 26.79
#